data_AF-A0A1S3K2W2-F1
#
_entry.id   AF-A0A1S3K2W2-F1
#
_cell.length_a   1.000
_cell.length_b   1.000
_cell.length_c   1.000
_cell.angle_alpha   90.00
_cell.angle_beta   90.00
_cell.angle_gamma   90.00
#
_symmetry.space_group_name_H-M   'P 1'
#
loop_
_entity.id
_entity.type
_entity.pdbx_description
1 polymer ?
#
loop_
_entity_poly.entity_id
_entity_poly.type
_entity_poly.pdbx_seq_one_letter_code
_entity_poly.pdbx_strand_id
1 'polypeptide(L)'
;MADEAMVDGASIVAQSLKAQGVEYIFGIVGIPVTEVAIACQAEGIKFVGMRNEQAASYAAGCIGYLTGKPAVCLVVSGPGLVHALAGMSNANENGWPLIVIGGSTDADQEGQGGFQEFPQVESTRIFSKFSARPSSIERIPFYIEKAVRYSTYGRPGACYIDLAGNQIRGTVAESAVWQLTPCPPPPKTLADPSSVKTAIQELMRAKRPLVIVGKGAGYSGAEGSIRMFLETCGLPFLPTPMGKGVVADEHELCVSAARSRALLQADVILLLGARLNWILHFGKPPRFRPDVKVIQVDLCPEELGNNIRPVTALHGDVDCVVRQFLEELQRLPSGFRFDPKSEWWTSLKQKIEQNKQNSNKLIQDTEIPMNYYTALDRINALLPKDCIIVNEGSNTMDIGRTMLPNTFPRHRLDAGTFGTMGVGVGFALAAALYCRDHQPGKRVVCIEGDSAIGFSGMEMETVVRYKLPIVFVVVNNSGIGHGIDKETWTSMTNEEDPCIASPPFSLSPMVRYDQMMKALGGEGYLAMTPDEITTSLRKCLDDKVKPSLVNVIIRGDAARKQQFLEELQRLPSGFRFDPKSEWWTSLKQKIEQNKQNSNKLIQDTEIPMNYYTALDRINALLPKDCIIVNEGSNTMDIGRTMLPNTFPRHRLDAGTFGTMGVGVGFALAAALYCRDHQPGKRVVCIEGDSAIGFSGMEMETVVRYKLPIVFVVVNNSGIGHGIDKETWTSMTNEEDPCIASPPFSLSPMVRYDQMMKALGGEGYLAMTPDEITTSLRKCLDDKVKPSLVNVIIRGDAARKQQDFNWLTRSSKL
;
A
#
# COMPACT_ATOMS: atom_id res chain seq x y z
N MET A 1 13.96 51.85 30.94
CA MET A 1 13.28 50.90 30.06
C MET A 1 13.50 49.55 30.71
N ALA A 2 12.45 48.87 31.16
CA ALA A 2 12.63 47.52 31.73
C ALA A 2 13.14 46.61 30.61
N ASP A 3 14.16 45.79 30.88
CA ASP A 3 14.60 44.76 29.95
C ASP A 3 13.40 43.88 29.62
N GLU A 4 13.01 43.87 28.35
CA GLU A 4 11.89 43.07 27.87
C GLU A 4 12.26 41.59 27.96
N ALA A 5 11.38 40.78 28.57
CA ALA A 5 11.63 39.35 28.74
C ALA A 5 11.74 38.67 27.37
N MET A 6 12.81 37.89 27.18
CA MET A 6 13.08 37.15 25.94
C MET A 6 12.75 35.67 26.14
N VAL A 7 12.25 35.03 25.09
CA VAL A 7 11.89 33.61 25.08
C VAL A 7 12.38 32.94 23.80
N ASP A 8 12.88 31.70 23.91
CA ASP A 8 13.37 30.93 22.77
C ASP A 8 12.25 30.14 22.05
N GLY A 9 12.51 29.76 20.80
CA GLY A 9 11.56 29.02 19.97
C GLY A 9 11.17 27.66 20.55
N ALA A 10 12.11 26.92 21.14
CA ALA A 10 11.84 25.63 21.78
C ALA A 10 10.81 25.75 22.91
N SER A 11 10.94 26.78 23.75
CA SER A 11 10.03 27.09 24.85
C SER A 11 8.64 27.47 24.32
N ILE A 12 8.58 28.29 23.26
CA ILE A 12 7.31 28.64 22.61
C ILE A 12 6.60 27.40 22.05
N VAL A 13 7.33 26.46 21.41
CA VAL A 13 6.77 25.19 20.93
C VAL A 13 6.18 24.39 22.10
N ALA A 14 6.94 24.23 23.18
CA ALA A 14 6.52 23.47 24.36
C ALA A 14 5.26 24.04 25.01
N GLN A 15 5.24 25.35 25.25
CA GLN A 15 4.08 26.07 25.82
C GLN A 15 2.86 25.98 24.90
N SER A 16 3.07 26.08 23.59
CA SER A 16 2.01 25.91 22.58
C SER A 16 1.40 24.52 22.62
N LEU A 17 2.23 23.47 22.60
CA LEU A 17 1.75 22.08 22.68
C LEU A 17 1.01 21.82 24.00
N LYS A 18 1.54 22.35 25.11
CA LYS A 18 0.91 22.25 26.43
C LYS A 18 -0.46 22.92 26.46
N ALA A 19 -0.58 24.13 25.91
CA ALA A 19 -1.83 24.87 25.82
C ALA A 19 -2.88 24.15 24.94
N GLN A 20 -2.45 23.37 23.94
CA GLN A 20 -3.33 22.52 23.13
C GLN A 20 -3.69 21.20 23.81
N GLY A 21 -3.17 20.92 25.02
CA GLY A 21 -3.45 19.71 25.76
C GLY A 21 -2.72 18.46 25.25
N VAL A 22 -1.57 18.63 24.59
CA VAL A 22 -0.70 17.50 24.21
C VAL A 22 -0.06 16.91 25.47
N GLU A 23 -0.23 15.60 25.65
CA GLU A 23 0.24 14.88 26.83
C GLU A 23 1.51 14.05 26.55
N TYR A 24 1.68 13.61 25.31
CA TYR A 24 2.74 12.71 24.88
C TYR A 24 3.44 13.19 23.61
N ILE A 25 4.77 13.11 23.63
CA ILE A 25 5.63 13.20 22.46
C ILE A 25 6.36 11.87 22.34
N PHE A 26 6.31 11.25 21.17
CA PHE A 26 7.13 10.10 20.80
C PHE A 26 8.18 10.58 19.82
N GLY A 27 9.41 10.13 19.90
CA GLY A 27 10.40 10.61 18.94
C GLY A 27 11.82 10.15 19.21
N ILE A 28 12.72 10.66 18.37
CA ILE A 28 14.16 10.53 18.55
C ILE A 28 14.74 11.94 18.58
N VAL A 29 15.55 12.21 19.60
CA VAL A 29 16.28 13.47 19.72
C VAL A 29 17.54 13.45 18.85
N GLY A 30 18.00 14.64 18.50
CA GLY A 30 19.18 14.90 17.70
C GLY A 30 19.11 16.32 17.16
N ILE A 31 20.12 16.74 16.42
CA ILE A 31 20.11 18.08 15.83
C ILE A 31 18.92 18.18 14.84
N PRO A 32 18.10 19.25 14.88
CA PRO A 32 18.13 20.40 15.79
C PRO A 32 17.03 20.38 16.88
N VAL A 33 16.41 19.24 17.20
CA VAL A 33 15.17 19.16 18.02
C VAL A 33 15.38 18.74 19.49
N THR A 34 16.62 18.52 19.93
CA THR A 34 16.90 18.14 21.32
C THR A 34 16.34 19.15 22.32
N GLU A 35 16.49 20.45 22.04
CA GLU A 35 16.02 21.56 22.85
C GLU A 35 14.49 21.57 22.95
N VAL A 36 13.79 21.24 21.86
CA VAL A 36 12.32 21.12 21.84
C VAL A 36 11.87 20.00 22.80
N ALA A 37 12.53 18.84 22.77
CA ALA A 37 12.21 17.74 23.67
C ALA A 37 12.42 18.12 25.15
N ILE A 38 13.52 18.79 25.46
CA ILE A 38 13.84 19.26 26.82
C ILE A 38 12.80 20.27 27.31
N ALA A 39 12.47 21.27 26.48
CA ALA A 39 11.46 22.28 26.81
C ALA A 39 10.08 21.65 27.04
N CYS A 40 9.69 20.68 26.21
CA CYS A 40 8.42 19.97 26.39
C CYS A 40 8.38 19.18 27.70
N GLN A 41 9.48 18.55 28.11
CA GLN A 41 9.56 17.87 29.41
C GLN A 41 9.47 18.87 30.57
N ALA A 42 10.08 20.05 30.46
CA ALA A 42 9.96 21.10 31.47
C ALA A 42 8.52 21.60 31.64
N GLU A 43 7.73 21.62 30.56
CA GLU A 43 6.28 21.91 30.56
C GLU A 43 5.41 20.72 31.03
N GLY A 44 6.03 19.61 31.42
CA GLY A 44 5.36 18.40 31.90
C GLY A 44 4.72 17.54 30.80
N ILE A 45 5.13 17.72 29.54
CA ILE A 45 4.77 16.80 28.44
C ILE A 45 5.72 15.59 28.49
N LYS A 46 5.17 14.39 28.37
CA LYS A 46 5.97 13.16 28.48
C LYS A 46 6.68 12.90 27.16
N PHE A 47 8.00 13.02 27.14
CA PHE A 47 8.82 12.59 26.02
C PHE A 47 9.17 11.10 26.13
N VAL A 48 8.78 10.35 25.10
CA VAL A 48 9.05 8.93 24.92
C VAL A 48 10.10 8.79 23.82
N GLY A 49 11.36 8.67 24.22
CA GLY A 49 12.48 8.43 23.33
C GLY A 49 12.41 7.02 22.76
N MET A 50 12.17 6.89 21.46
CA MET A 50 12.00 5.64 20.73
C MET A 50 13.33 5.21 20.08
N ARG A 51 13.36 4.06 19.40
CA ARG A 51 14.53 3.54 18.66
C ARG A 51 14.43 3.73 17.16
N ASN A 52 13.23 3.96 16.63
CA ASN A 52 13.00 4.34 15.25
C ASN A 52 11.84 5.37 15.11
N GLU A 53 11.99 6.38 14.27
CA GLU A 53 10.98 7.41 14.03
C GLU A 53 9.69 6.85 13.41
N GLN A 54 9.79 5.77 12.63
CA GLN A 54 8.63 5.03 12.11
C GLN A 54 7.74 4.54 13.26
N ALA A 55 8.34 3.84 14.24
CA ALA A 55 7.62 3.31 15.39
C ALA A 55 7.11 4.43 16.31
N ALA A 56 7.87 5.53 16.45
CA ALA A 56 7.42 6.73 17.14
C ALA A 56 6.15 7.32 16.52
N SER A 57 6.12 7.42 15.19
CA SER A 57 4.98 7.96 14.46
C SER A 57 3.75 7.04 14.57
N TYR A 58 3.92 5.71 14.57
CA TYR A 58 2.83 4.77 14.84
C TYR A 58 2.28 4.92 16.26
N ALA A 59 3.16 5.01 17.27
CA ALA A 59 2.75 5.17 18.67
C ALA A 59 1.95 6.47 18.88
N ALA A 60 2.43 7.60 18.31
CA ALA A 60 1.73 8.87 18.38
C ALA A 60 0.34 8.82 17.73
N GLY A 61 0.22 8.22 16.53
CA GLY A 61 -1.09 8.04 15.87
C GLY A 61 -2.04 7.15 16.68
N CYS A 62 -1.52 6.12 17.37
CA CYS A 62 -2.31 5.26 18.25
C CYS A 62 -2.88 6.00 19.46
N ILE A 63 -2.10 6.85 20.13
CA ILE A 63 -2.64 7.75 21.18
C ILE A 63 -3.75 8.63 20.61
N GLY A 64 -3.57 9.12 19.39
CA GLY A 64 -4.59 9.85 18.64
C GLY A 64 -5.93 9.13 18.56
N TYR A 65 -5.90 7.85 18.20
CA TYR A 65 -7.09 7.01 18.12
C TYR A 65 -7.71 6.71 19.49
N LEU A 66 -6.88 6.43 20.50
CA LEU A 66 -7.34 6.04 21.84
C LEU A 66 -7.98 7.20 22.61
N THR A 67 -7.45 8.41 22.44
CA THR A 67 -7.84 9.60 23.22
C THR A 67 -8.73 10.58 22.45
N GLY A 68 -8.73 10.53 21.11
CA GLY A 68 -9.36 11.54 20.26
C GLY A 68 -8.56 12.86 20.16
N LYS A 69 -7.42 12.98 20.86
CA LYS A 69 -6.52 14.13 20.84
C LYS A 69 -5.19 13.76 20.18
N PRO A 70 -4.57 14.64 19.38
CA PRO A 70 -3.30 14.32 18.75
C PRO A 70 -2.20 14.16 19.79
N ALA A 71 -1.39 13.12 19.64
CA ALA A 71 -0.03 13.11 20.18
C ALA A 71 0.95 13.59 19.10
N VAL A 72 2.17 13.91 19.53
CA VAL A 72 3.21 14.42 18.66
C VAL A 72 4.26 13.34 18.37
N CYS A 73 4.66 13.22 17.11
CA CYS A 73 5.92 12.57 16.71
C CYS A 73 6.98 13.66 16.50
N LEU A 74 8.05 13.68 17.31
CA LEU A 74 9.15 14.63 17.18
C LEU A 74 10.35 13.97 16.51
N VAL A 75 10.83 14.54 15.41
CA VAL A 75 11.89 13.95 14.58
C VAL A 75 12.94 14.99 14.18
N VAL A 76 14.15 14.50 13.94
CA VAL A 76 15.26 15.29 13.38
C VAL A 76 15.03 15.62 11.89
N SER A 77 15.92 16.43 11.34
CA SER A 77 15.96 16.78 9.92
C SER A 77 16.18 15.59 8.99
N GLY A 78 15.77 15.76 7.73
CA GLY A 78 16.02 14.87 6.60
C GLY A 78 15.62 13.43 6.88
N PRO A 79 16.59 12.52 7.14
CA PRO A 79 16.31 11.10 7.38
C PRO A 79 15.29 10.83 8.49
N GLY A 80 15.28 11.61 9.57
CA GLY A 80 14.33 11.42 10.67
C GLY A 80 12.88 11.56 10.21
N LEU A 81 12.60 12.59 9.41
CA LEU A 81 11.29 12.77 8.79
C LEU A 81 10.97 11.65 7.80
N VAL A 82 11.93 11.26 6.95
CA VAL A 82 11.73 10.19 5.95
C VAL A 82 11.27 8.89 6.62
N HIS A 83 11.87 8.52 7.76
CA HIS A 83 11.44 7.36 8.54
C HIS A 83 10.02 7.52 9.14
N ALA A 84 9.62 8.73 9.53
CA ALA A 84 8.29 9.00 10.08
C ALA A 84 7.16 8.98 9.04
N LEU A 85 7.45 9.15 7.74
CA LEU A 85 6.43 9.21 6.68
C LEU A 85 5.51 7.99 6.65
N ALA A 86 6.04 6.80 6.98
CA ALA A 86 5.24 5.58 7.04
C ALA A 86 4.13 5.66 8.10
N GLY A 87 4.43 6.23 9.28
CA GLY A 87 3.44 6.45 10.34
C GLY A 87 2.45 7.58 10.02
N MET A 88 2.90 8.63 9.34
CA MET A 88 2.00 9.68 8.84
C MET A 88 0.96 9.12 7.87
N SER A 89 1.42 8.34 6.90
CA SER A 89 0.55 7.68 5.92
C SER A 89 -0.43 6.72 6.61
N ASN A 90 0.04 5.91 7.56
CA ASN A 90 -0.81 5.02 8.35
C ASN A 90 -1.90 5.77 9.14
N ALA A 91 -1.56 6.89 9.78
CA ALA A 91 -2.51 7.71 10.54
C ALA A 91 -3.57 8.34 9.61
N ASN A 92 -3.17 8.87 8.46
CA ASN A 92 -4.11 9.39 7.45
C ASN A 92 -5.06 8.31 6.94
N GLU A 93 -4.52 7.16 6.52
CA GLU A 93 -5.32 6.05 6.00
C GLU A 93 -6.27 5.51 7.05
N ASN A 94 -5.90 5.52 8.32
CA ASN A 94 -6.79 5.10 9.41
C ASN A 94 -7.73 6.21 9.90
N GLY A 95 -7.48 7.47 9.58
CA GLY A 95 -8.24 8.61 10.05
C GLY A 95 -7.95 8.96 11.51
N TRP A 96 -6.68 9.00 11.90
CA TRP A 96 -6.24 9.22 13.29
C TRP A 96 -5.49 10.55 13.45
N PRO A 97 -5.79 11.33 14.51
CA PRO A 97 -5.13 12.60 14.73
C PRO A 97 -3.66 12.38 15.13
N LEU A 98 -2.76 12.95 14.35
CA LEU A 98 -1.31 12.90 14.57
C LEU A 98 -0.71 14.25 14.19
N ILE A 99 0.24 14.75 14.99
CA ILE A 99 1.09 15.88 14.60
C ILE A 99 2.53 15.38 14.52
N VAL A 100 3.20 15.60 13.40
CA VAL A 100 4.63 15.35 13.25
C VAL A 100 5.33 16.70 13.25
N ILE A 101 6.32 16.86 14.12
CA ILE A 101 7.18 18.04 14.17
C ILE A 101 8.58 17.60 13.76
N GLY A 102 9.07 18.14 12.65
CA GLY A 102 10.41 17.88 12.16
C GLY A 102 11.29 19.10 12.33
N GLY A 103 12.47 18.94 12.93
CA GLY A 103 13.52 19.93 12.80
C GLY A 103 14.01 19.95 11.35
N SER A 104 14.44 21.11 10.85
CA SER A 104 15.07 21.25 9.53
C SER A 104 16.39 22.01 9.63
N THR A 105 17.15 22.00 8.54
CA THR A 105 18.37 22.80 8.43
C THR A 105 18.10 24.28 8.72
N ASP A 106 19.11 25.03 9.10
CA ASP A 106 18.94 26.46 9.36
C ASP A 106 18.48 27.16 8.08
N ALA A 107 17.51 28.08 8.20
CA ALA A 107 16.85 28.66 7.02
C ALA A 107 17.82 29.39 6.07
N ASP A 108 18.94 29.91 6.57
CA ASP A 108 19.99 30.58 5.81
C ASP A 108 20.95 29.61 5.09
N GLN A 109 20.85 28.30 5.33
CA GLN A 109 21.66 27.26 4.69
C GLN A 109 20.91 26.51 3.58
N GLU A 110 19.62 26.79 3.38
CA GLU A 110 18.80 26.11 2.37
C GLU A 110 19.31 26.36 0.94
N GLY A 111 19.34 25.32 0.13
CA GLY A 111 19.87 25.32 -1.23
C GLY A 111 21.39 25.18 -1.32
N GLN A 112 22.09 25.10 -0.19
CA GLN A 112 23.56 25.02 -0.14
C GLN A 112 24.07 23.59 0.15
N GLY A 113 23.18 22.63 0.39
CA GLY A 113 23.55 21.29 0.85
C GLY A 113 23.80 21.25 2.35
N GLY A 114 22.96 21.97 3.12
CA GLY A 114 23.01 22.03 4.58
C GLY A 114 22.92 20.65 5.23
N PHE A 115 23.33 20.56 6.49
CA PHE A 115 23.31 19.29 7.22
C PHE A 115 21.88 18.72 7.25
N GLN A 116 21.71 17.51 6.69
CA GLN A 116 20.43 16.83 6.54
C GLN A 116 19.33 17.66 5.83
N GLU A 117 19.73 18.55 4.92
CA GLU A 117 18.80 19.32 4.10
C GLU A 117 17.87 18.40 3.29
N PHE A 118 16.57 18.66 3.36
CA PHE A 118 15.52 17.91 2.67
C PHE A 118 14.29 18.83 2.49
N PRO A 119 13.57 18.80 1.35
CA PRO A 119 12.35 19.58 1.15
C PRO A 119 11.18 19.00 1.96
N GLN A 120 11.21 19.20 3.27
CA GLN A 120 10.39 18.49 4.25
C GLN A 120 8.89 18.82 4.13
N VAL A 121 8.56 20.10 3.95
CA VAL A 121 7.18 20.57 3.81
C VAL A 121 6.54 20.00 2.54
N GLU A 122 7.25 20.06 1.41
CA GLU A 122 6.81 19.55 0.12
C GLU A 122 6.62 18.04 0.15
N SER A 123 7.59 17.32 0.72
CA SER A 123 7.60 15.85 0.76
C SER A 123 6.49 15.27 1.65
N THR A 124 5.96 16.05 2.59
CA THR A 124 4.91 15.61 3.53
C THR A 124 3.49 15.92 3.06
N ARG A 125 3.30 16.70 1.99
CA ARG A 125 1.96 17.19 1.56
C ARG A 125 0.97 16.07 1.28
N ILE A 126 1.41 14.97 0.67
CA ILE A 126 0.53 13.84 0.35
C ILE A 126 0.24 12.92 1.55
N PHE A 127 1.04 13.05 2.62
CA PHE A 127 0.94 12.25 3.83
C PHE A 127 0.34 13.04 5.00
N SER A 128 -0.23 14.22 4.75
CA SER A 128 -0.79 15.08 5.81
C SER A 128 -1.99 15.88 5.31
N LYS A 129 -2.87 16.28 6.23
CA LYS A 129 -3.96 17.23 5.99
C LYS A 129 -3.49 18.68 6.00
N PHE A 130 -2.38 18.93 6.68
CA PHE A 130 -1.74 20.24 6.80
C PHE A 130 -0.24 20.03 6.94
N SER A 131 0.54 20.77 6.14
CA SER A 131 2.00 20.78 6.19
C SER A 131 2.47 22.22 6.02
N ALA A 132 3.29 22.71 6.95
CA ALA A 132 3.78 24.08 6.94
C ALA A 132 5.05 24.27 7.76
N ARG A 133 5.81 25.31 7.41
CA ARG A 133 6.82 25.93 8.26
C ARG A 133 6.26 27.25 8.83
N PRO A 134 6.41 27.54 10.13
CA PRO A 134 6.14 28.87 10.66
C PRO A 134 7.04 29.92 9.98
N SER A 135 6.49 31.05 9.56
CA SER A 135 7.30 32.08 8.89
C SER A 135 8.23 32.85 9.84
N SER A 136 8.01 32.75 11.15
CA SER A 136 8.83 33.36 12.21
C SER A 136 8.57 32.67 13.55
N ILE A 137 9.42 32.95 14.55
CA ILE A 137 9.33 32.35 15.90
C ILE A 137 8.02 32.77 16.60
N GLU A 138 7.64 34.04 16.48
CA GLU A 138 6.44 34.63 17.09
C GLU A 138 5.15 33.95 16.64
N ARG A 139 5.16 33.34 15.45
CA ARG A 139 3.98 32.71 14.84
C ARG A 139 3.86 31.22 15.14
N ILE A 140 4.84 30.58 15.76
CA ILE A 140 4.79 29.15 16.13
C ILE A 140 3.45 28.75 16.80
N PRO A 141 2.90 29.52 17.77
CA PRO A 141 1.61 29.19 18.40
C PRO A 141 0.45 28.99 17.43
N PHE A 142 0.37 29.86 16.42
CA PHE A 142 -0.67 29.82 15.39
C PHE A 142 -0.58 28.54 14.55
N TYR A 143 0.62 28.12 14.16
CA TYR A 143 0.81 26.91 13.35
C TYR A 143 0.55 25.63 14.15
N ILE A 144 0.89 25.60 15.44
CA ILE A 144 0.60 24.47 16.32
C ILE A 144 -0.90 24.33 16.56
N GLU A 145 -1.61 25.41 16.87
CA GLU A 145 -3.09 25.40 16.97
C GLU A 145 -3.71 24.89 15.65
N LYS A 146 -3.23 25.39 14.51
CA LYS A 146 -3.71 24.97 13.19
C LYS A 146 -3.45 23.49 12.93
N ALA A 147 -2.29 22.95 13.32
CA ALA A 147 -2.00 21.53 13.21
C ALA A 147 -2.95 20.68 14.07
N VAL A 148 -3.26 21.11 15.29
CA VAL A 148 -4.24 20.44 16.17
C VAL A 148 -5.64 20.47 15.55
N ARG A 149 -6.06 21.62 15.04
CA ARG A 149 -7.34 21.77 14.34
C ARG A 149 -7.44 20.85 13.13
N TYR A 150 -6.46 20.89 12.23
CA TYR A 150 -6.49 20.09 11.01
C TYR A 150 -6.34 18.59 11.28
N SER A 151 -5.60 18.18 12.31
CA SER A 151 -5.47 16.76 12.66
C SER A 151 -6.77 16.18 13.23
N THR A 152 -7.65 16.99 13.83
CA THR A 152 -8.86 16.54 14.53
C THR A 152 -10.19 16.86 13.83
N TYR A 153 -10.27 17.94 13.05
CA TYR A 153 -11.53 18.39 12.43
C TYR A 153 -11.88 17.59 11.17
N GLY A 154 -13.18 17.34 10.94
CA GLY A 154 -13.64 16.48 9.86
C GLY A 154 -13.15 15.04 10.05
N ARG A 155 -12.78 14.34 8.97
CA ARG A 155 -12.04 13.07 9.10
C ARG A 155 -10.65 13.35 9.70
N PRO A 156 -10.29 12.83 10.89
CA PRO A 156 -9.00 13.09 11.50
C PRO A 156 -7.83 12.58 10.63
N GLY A 157 -6.61 13.05 10.88
CA GLY A 157 -5.43 12.64 10.13
C GLY A 157 -4.13 13.26 10.63
N ALA A 158 -3.04 12.96 9.94
CA ALA A 158 -1.72 13.50 10.22
C ALA A 158 -1.56 14.95 9.77
N CYS A 159 -0.79 15.72 10.52
CA CYS A 159 -0.33 17.07 10.16
C CYS A 159 1.19 17.14 10.36
N TYR A 160 1.84 18.06 9.66
CA TYR A 160 3.28 18.28 9.72
C TYR A 160 3.62 19.75 10.00
N ILE A 161 4.56 19.97 10.91
CA ILE A 161 5.16 21.27 11.21
C ILE A 161 6.67 21.16 11.08
N ASP A 162 7.23 21.97 10.20
CA ASP A 162 8.68 22.11 10.01
C ASP A 162 9.21 23.24 10.90
N LEU A 163 10.34 23.01 11.58
CA LEU A 163 11.01 24.00 12.43
C LEU A 163 12.49 24.09 12.06
N ALA A 164 12.91 25.21 11.45
CA ALA A 164 14.32 25.42 11.13
C ALA A 164 15.16 25.53 12.41
N GLY A 165 16.39 25.03 12.39
CA GLY A 165 17.24 25.00 13.59
C GLY A 165 17.46 26.38 14.21
N ASN A 166 17.62 27.42 13.39
CA ASN A 166 17.72 28.80 13.85
C ASN A 166 16.40 29.37 14.41
N GLN A 167 15.24 28.84 14.03
CA GLN A 167 13.96 29.16 14.68
C GLN A 167 13.84 28.48 16.05
N ILE A 168 14.35 27.26 16.20
CA ILE A 168 14.32 26.53 17.47
C ILE A 168 15.20 27.24 18.51
N ARG A 169 16.41 27.65 18.12
CA ARG A 169 17.41 28.26 19.02
C ARG A 169 17.28 29.78 19.16
N GLY A 170 16.64 30.44 18.21
CA GLY A 170 16.47 31.89 18.22
C GLY A 170 15.59 32.37 19.37
N THR A 171 15.72 33.64 19.73
CA THR A 171 14.94 34.29 20.79
C THR A 171 14.17 35.49 20.26
N VAL A 172 13.01 35.75 20.86
CA VAL A 172 12.15 36.91 20.59
C VAL A 172 11.63 37.50 21.89
N ALA A 173 11.19 38.75 21.85
CA ALA A 173 10.48 39.36 22.98
C ALA A 173 9.19 38.57 23.28
N GLU A 174 8.93 38.27 24.55
CA GLU A 174 7.74 37.52 24.96
C GLU A 174 6.45 38.24 24.55
N SER A 175 6.44 39.57 24.59
CA SER A 175 5.31 40.40 24.16
C SER A 175 4.97 40.28 22.66
N ALA A 176 5.93 39.86 21.84
CA ALA A 176 5.76 39.69 20.40
C ALA A 176 5.16 38.33 20.02
N VAL A 177 5.22 37.35 20.91
CA VAL A 177 4.68 36.00 20.68
C VAL A 177 3.16 36.06 20.54
N TRP A 178 2.64 35.43 19.48
CA TRP A 178 1.21 35.41 19.24
C TRP A 178 0.47 34.66 20.34
N GLN A 179 -0.73 35.15 20.67
CA GLN A 179 -1.51 34.62 21.79
C GLN A 179 -1.78 33.12 21.66
N LEU A 180 -1.36 32.38 22.69
CA LEU A 180 -1.64 30.95 22.86
C LEU A 180 -3.13 30.74 23.11
N THR A 181 -3.86 30.22 22.12
CA THR A 181 -5.30 29.95 22.24
C THR A 181 -5.57 28.46 21.99
N PRO A 182 -6.18 27.72 22.95
CA PRO A 182 -6.54 26.33 22.73
C PRO A 182 -7.52 26.17 21.57
N CYS A 183 -7.29 25.17 20.71
CA CYS A 183 -8.23 24.81 19.66
C CYS A 183 -9.54 24.30 20.30
N PRO A 184 -10.72 24.81 19.92
CA PRO A 184 -11.98 24.28 20.40
C PRO A 184 -12.19 22.84 19.89
N PRO A 185 -12.94 21.99 20.63
CA PRO A 185 -13.25 20.63 20.19
C PRO A 185 -13.86 20.57 18.79
N PRO A 186 -13.62 19.50 18.01
CA PRO A 186 -14.23 19.33 16.69
C PRO A 186 -15.77 19.40 16.77
N PRO A 187 -16.43 20.17 15.88
CA PRO A 187 -17.88 20.22 15.86
C PRO A 187 -18.46 18.87 15.44
N LYS A 188 -19.49 18.40 16.15
CA LYS A 188 -20.28 17.23 15.76
C LYS A 188 -21.44 17.64 14.88
N THR A 189 -21.65 16.95 13.76
CA THR A 189 -22.70 17.24 12.79
C THR A 189 -23.83 16.21 12.83
N LEU A 190 -25.06 16.68 12.61
CA LEU A 190 -26.26 15.86 12.45
C LEU A 190 -26.52 15.60 10.96
N ALA A 191 -27.18 14.48 10.63
CA ALA A 191 -27.65 14.23 9.28
C ALA A 191 -29.00 14.91 9.03
N ASP A 192 -29.33 15.11 7.74
CA ASP A 192 -30.63 15.62 7.30
C ASP A 192 -31.79 14.75 7.85
N PRO A 193 -32.75 15.31 8.60
CA PRO A 193 -33.83 14.54 9.23
C PRO A 193 -34.69 13.74 8.23
N SER A 194 -34.90 14.25 7.01
CA SER A 194 -35.68 13.54 5.99
C SER A 194 -34.94 12.29 5.48
N SER A 195 -33.62 12.37 5.39
CA SER A 195 -32.74 11.26 5.06
C SER A 195 -32.68 10.22 6.19
N VAL A 196 -32.64 10.66 7.44
CA VAL A 196 -32.72 9.76 8.63
C VAL A 196 -34.02 8.96 8.59
N LYS A 197 -35.16 9.62 8.35
CA LYS A 197 -36.46 8.96 8.21
C LYS A 197 -36.48 7.96 7.05
N THR A 198 -35.92 8.33 5.90
CA THR A 198 -35.80 7.44 4.74
C THR A 198 -34.96 6.20 5.07
N ALA A 199 -33.83 6.37 5.76
CA ALA A 199 -32.99 5.25 6.18
C ALA A 199 -33.72 4.27 7.10
N ILE A 200 -34.47 4.76 8.09
CA ILE A 200 -35.29 3.91 8.97
C ILE A 200 -36.36 3.16 8.18
N GLN A 201 -37.05 3.82 7.24
CA GLN A 201 -38.05 3.17 6.39
C GLN A 201 -37.45 2.06 5.52
N GLU A 202 -36.26 2.27 4.94
CA GLU A 202 -35.57 1.24 4.16
C GLU A 202 -35.14 0.06 5.03
N LEU A 203 -34.68 0.31 6.27
CA LEU A 203 -34.35 -0.76 7.22
C LEU A 203 -35.58 -1.57 7.64
N MET A 204 -36.73 -0.93 7.87
CA MET A 204 -37.98 -1.60 8.24
C MET A 204 -38.52 -2.52 7.13
N ARG A 205 -38.22 -2.20 5.86
CA ARG A 205 -38.62 -3.01 4.70
C ARG A 205 -37.65 -4.14 4.38
N ALA A 206 -36.49 -4.18 5.02
CA ALA A 206 -35.46 -5.18 4.76
C ALA A 206 -35.92 -6.58 5.18
N LYS A 207 -35.70 -7.57 4.32
CA LYS A 207 -35.96 -8.98 4.65
C LYS A 207 -34.73 -9.65 5.26
N ARG A 208 -33.53 -9.17 4.94
CA ARG A 208 -32.23 -9.65 5.41
C ARG A 208 -31.32 -8.47 5.79
N PRO A 209 -31.71 -7.65 6.78
CA PRO A 209 -30.91 -6.50 7.19
C PRO A 209 -29.58 -6.94 7.80
N LEU A 210 -28.57 -6.08 7.70
CA LEU A 210 -27.28 -6.21 8.38
C LEU A 210 -26.74 -4.83 8.76
N VAL A 211 -26.24 -4.69 9.99
CA VAL A 211 -25.51 -3.49 10.42
C VAL A 211 -24.01 -3.78 10.41
N ILE A 212 -23.21 -2.96 9.73
CA ILE A 212 -21.75 -3.04 9.75
C ILE A 212 -21.19 -1.93 10.63
N VAL A 213 -20.44 -2.30 11.66
CA VAL A 213 -19.88 -1.37 12.64
C VAL A 213 -18.38 -1.16 12.39
N GLY A 214 -18.02 0.05 12.03
CA GLY A 214 -16.66 0.47 11.71
C GLY A 214 -15.86 0.96 12.91
N LYS A 215 -14.54 1.09 12.74
CA LYS A 215 -13.69 1.75 13.75
C LYS A 215 -14.04 3.24 13.96
N GLY A 216 -14.64 3.88 12.96
CA GLY A 216 -15.14 5.26 13.09
C GLY A 216 -16.26 5.39 14.12
N ALA A 217 -17.06 4.33 14.33
CA ALA A 217 -18.04 4.30 15.42
C ALA A 217 -17.37 4.29 16.81
N GLY A 218 -16.29 3.51 16.94
CA GLY A 218 -15.47 3.52 18.15
C GLY A 218 -14.77 4.85 18.38
N TYR A 219 -14.27 5.50 17.33
CA TYR A 219 -13.67 6.83 17.44
C TYR A 219 -14.70 7.93 17.83
N SER A 220 -15.91 7.85 17.29
CA SER A 220 -17.02 8.79 17.57
C SER A 220 -17.57 8.70 19.01
N GLY A 221 -17.30 7.59 19.72
CA GLY A 221 -17.87 7.30 21.04
C GLY A 221 -19.29 6.73 20.97
N ALA A 222 -19.64 6.06 19.88
CA ALA A 222 -21.01 5.62 19.59
C ALA A 222 -21.39 4.26 20.23
N GLU A 223 -20.54 3.68 21.09
CA GLU A 223 -20.78 2.36 21.70
C GLU A 223 -22.14 2.24 22.43
N GLY A 224 -22.55 3.28 23.15
CA GLY A 224 -23.81 3.30 23.89
C GLY A 224 -25.04 3.36 22.98
N SER A 225 -25.03 4.31 22.04
CA SER A 225 -26.15 4.55 21.12
C SER A 225 -26.31 3.40 20.12
N ILE A 226 -25.22 2.85 19.58
CA ILE A 226 -25.26 1.70 18.66
C ILE A 226 -25.81 0.45 19.36
N ARG A 227 -25.34 0.14 20.57
CA ARG A 227 -25.86 -1.01 21.32
C ARG A 227 -27.36 -0.89 21.54
N MET A 228 -27.81 0.26 22.04
CA MET A 228 -29.23 0.52 22.27
C MET A 228 -30.05 0.42 20.98
N PHE A 229 -29.54 0.95 19.87
CA PHE A 229 -30.20 0.84 18.56
C PHE A 229 -30.33 -0.62 18.09
N LEU A 230 -29.25 -1.40 18.18
CA LEU A 230 -29.24 -2.81 17.80
C LEU A 230 -30.18 -3.65 18.67
N GLU A 231 -30.16 -3.46 20.00
CA GLU A 231 -31.02 -4.18 20.95
C GLU A 231 -32.49 -3.81 20.79
N THR A 232 -32.80 -2.54 20.55
CA THR A 232 -34.16 -2.06 20.27
C THR A 232 -34.70 -2.72 19.02
N CYS A 233 -33.92 -2.69 17.93
CA CYS A 233 -34.33 -3.18 16.62
C CYS A 233 -34.16 -4.70 16.43
N GLY A 234 -33.40 -5.40 17.27
CA GLY A 234 -33.09 -6.84 17.10
C GLY A 234 -32.31 -7.15 15.81
N LEU A 235 -31.45 -6.24 15.35
CA LEU A 235 -30.74 -6.36 14.06
C LEU A 235 -29.42 -7.13 14.20
N PRO A 236 -29.08 -8.02 13.25
CA PRO A 236 -27.76 -8.65 13.23
C PRO A 236 -26.69 -7.62 12.88
N PHE A 237 -25.53 -7.70 13.54
CA PHE A 237 -24.40 -6.82 13.26
C PHE A 237 -23.09 -7.55 13.00
N LEU A 238 -22.24 -6.89 12.21
CA LEU A 238 -20.90 -7.35 11.84
C LEU A 238 -19.88 -6.23 12.12
N PRO A 239 -18.98 -6.39 13.10
CA PRO A 239 -17.87 -5.47 13.27
C PRO A 239 -16.83 -5.64 12.15
N THR A 240 -16.26 -4.50 11.72
CA THR A 240 -14.97 -4.46 11.01
C THR A 240 -13.82 -4.82 11.97
N PRO A 241 -12.58 -5.06 11.49
CA PRO A 241 -11.49 -5.53 12.35
C PRO A 241 -11.28 -4.71 13.62
N MET A 242 -11.10 -3.39 13.50
CA MET A 242 -11.01 -2.47 14.65
C MET A 242 -12.37 -1.91 15.11
N GLY A 243 -13.48 -2.34 14.50
CA GLY A 243 -14.83 -2.10 15.01
C GLY A 243 -15.26 -3.12 16.06
N LYS A 244 -14.49 -4.21 16.25
CA LYS A 244 -14.70 -5.21 17.29
C LYS A 244 -14.74 -4.56 18.68
N GLY A 245 -15.67 -5.00 19.51
CA GLY A 245 -15.88 -4.46 20.85
C GLY A 245 -16.69 -3.16 20.97
N VAL A 246 -16.99 -2.44 19.87
CA VAL A 246 -17.97 -1.32 19.92
C VAL A 246 -19.31 -1.79 20.49
N VAL A 247 -19.72 -2.96 20.01
CA VAL A 247 -20.59 -3.89 20.73
C VAL A 247 -19.79 -5.16 20.93
N ALA A 248 -19.92 -5.80 22.09
CA ALA A 248 -19.15 -6.98 22.44
C ALA A 248 -19.27 -8.07 21.34
N ASP A 249 -18.14 -8.66 20.95
CA ASP A 249 -18.13 -9.65 19.86
C ASP A 249 -18.91 -10.93 20.20
N GLU A 250 -19.08 -11.21 21.49
CA GLU A 250 -19.85 -12.34 22.02
C GLU A 250 -21.35 -12.02 22.19
N HIS A 251 -21.79 -10.81 21.86
CA HIS A 251 -23.20 -10.43 21.92
C HIS A 251 -24.04 -11.33 20.99
N GLU A 252 -25.25 -11.71 21.43
CA GLU A 252 -26.16 -12.57 20.67
C GLU A 252 -26.54 -12.06 19.26
N LEU A 253 -26.38 -10.76 19.00
CA LEU A 253 -26.68 -10.14 17.71
C LEU A 253 -25.46 -10.10 16.77
N CYS A 254 -24.28 -10.45 17.26
CA CYS A 254 -23.04 -10.46 16.48
C CYS A 254 -23.02 -11.67 15.55
N VAL A 255 -22.83 -11.42 14.25
CA VAL A 255 -22.81 -12.47 13.22
C VAL A 255 -21.45 -12.64 12.56
N SER A 256 -20.37 -12.21 13.22
CA SER A 256 -18.98 -12.32 12.75
C SER A 256 -18.61 -13.73 12.28
N ALA A 257 -19.02 -14.76 13.04
CA ALA A 257 -18.76 -16.15 12.67
C ALA A 257 -19.50 -16.59 11.40
N ALA A 258 -20.52 -15.86 10.94
CA ALA A 258 -21.23 -16.08 9.67
C ALA A 258 -20.99 -14.97 8.64
N ARG A 259 -19.91 -14.18 8.78
CA ARG A 259 -19.58 -13.02 7.92
C ARG A 259 -19.85 -13.24 6.44
N SER A 260 -19.32 -14.31 5.84
CA SER A 260 -19.48 -14.56 4.40
C SER A 260 -20.95 -14.69 4.00
N ARG A 261 -21.75 -15.40 4.80
CA ARG A 261 -23.20 -15.55 4.54
C ARG A 261 -23.94 -14.23 4.77
N ALA A 262 -23.59 -13.50 5.84
CA ALA A 262 -24.16 -12.19 6.14
C ALA A 262 -23.98 -11.22 4.96
N LEU A 263 -22.75 -11.08 4.43
CA LEU A 263 -22.46 -10.18 3.30
C LEU A 263 -23.08 -10.63 1.98
N LEU A 264 -23.05 -11.94 1.69
CA LEU A 264 -23.59 -12.51 0.45
C LEU A 264 -25.10 -12.38 0.31
N GLN A 265 -25.83 -12.45 1.44
CA GLN A 265 -27.29 -12.57 1.41
C GLN A 265 -28.01 -11.31 1.89
N ALA A 266 -27.35 -10.39 2.60
CA ALA A 266 -27.99 -9.16 3.05
C ALA A 266 -28.61 -8.38 1.87
N ASP A 267 -29.85 -7.91 2.06
CA ASP A 267 -30.55 -7.09 1.07
C ASP A 267 -30.44 -5.58 1.36
N VAL A 268 -30.36 -5.21 2.64
CA VAL A 268 -30.06 -3.85 3.11
C VAL A 268 -28.91 -3.90 4.11
N ILE A 269 -27.89 -3.06 3.90
CA ILE A 269 -26.75 -2.88 4.81
C ILE A 269 -26.73 -1.45 5.34
N LEU A 270 -26.70 -1.29 6.66
CA LEU A 270 -26.38 -0.02 7.32
C LEU A 270 -24.90 0.00 7.71
N LEU A 271 -24.10 0.88 7.11
CA LEU A 271 -22.70 1.12 7.47
C LEU A 271 -22.60 2.27 8.46
N LEU A 272 -22.00 2.00 9.63
CA LEU A 272 -21.78 2.99 10.69
C LEU A 272 -20.27 3.23 10.87
N GLY A 273 -19.76 4.36 10.37
CA GLY A 273 -18.35 4.73 10.51
C GLY A 273 -17.37 3.73 9.87
N ALA A 274 -17.80 3.09 8.78
CA ALA A 274 -17.09 2.07 8.03
C ALA A 274 -17.03 2.43 6.54
N ARG A 275 -15.88 2.16 5.91
CA ARG A 275 -15.69 2.35 4.47
C ARG A 275 -15.87 1.04 3.72
N LEU A 276 -16.56 1.07 2.59
CA LEU A 276 -16.60 -0.04 1.63
C LEU A 276 -15.28 -0.08 0.85
N ASN A 277 -14.16 -0.36 1.52
CA ASN A 277 -12.84 -0.50 0.94
C ASN A 277 -12.46 -1.98 0.78
N TRP A 278 -11.17 -2.28 0.55
CA TRP A 278 -10.68 -3.66 0.35
C TRP A 278 -11.04 -4.62 1.49
N ILE A 279 -11.11 -4.15 2.74
CA ILE A 279 -11.52 -4.96 3.91
C ILE A 279 -12.95 -5.47 3.75
N LEU A 280 -13.81 -4.68 3.12
CA LEU A 280 -15.21 -5.01 2.81
C LEU A 280 -15.40 -5.27 1.32
N HIS A 281 -14.34 -5.69 0.60
CA HIS A 281 -14.40 -6.07 -0.82
C HIS A 281 -15.14 -5.05 -1.70
N PHE A 282 -14.98 -3.76 -1.39
CA PHE A 282 -15.61 -2.65 -2.10
C PHE A 282 -17.15 -2.68 -2.13
N GLY A 283 -17.78 -3.52 -1.30
CA GLY A 283 -19.23 -3.77 -1.33
C GLY A 283 -19.71 -4.49 -2.60
N LYS A 284 -18.83 -5.20 -3.32
CA LYS A 284 -19.10 -5.75 -4.66
C LYS A 284 -19.20 -7.30 -4.67
N PRO A 285 -19.88 -7.88 -5.68
CA PRO A 285 -19.81 -9.30 -5.99
C PRO A 285 -18.36 -9.77 -6.24
N PRO A 286 -18.04 -11.06 -6.01
CA PRO A 286 -18.92 -12.13 -5.56
C PRO A 286 -19.06 -12.18 -4.03
N ARG A 287 -18.58 -11.20 -3.26
CA ARG A 287 -18.63 -11.21 -1.79
C ARG A 287 -19.90 -10.57 -1.22
N PHE A 288 -20.53 -9.71 -2.01
CA PHE A 288 -21.80 -9.06 -1.72
C PHE A 288 -22.85 -9.46 -2.76
N ARG A 289 -24.11 -9.37 -2.37
CA ARG A 289 -25.25 -9.48 -3.28
C ARG A 289 -25.17 -8.38 -4.36
N PRO A 290 -25.38 -8.67 -5.66
CA PRO A 290 -25.29 -7.66 -6.72
C PRO A 290 -26.23 -6.46 -6.57
N ASP A 291 -27.42 -6.66 -5.99
CA ASP A 291 -28.46 -5.66 -5.79
C ASP A 291 -28.60 -5.23 -4.31
N VAL A 292 -27.53 -5.37 -3.50
CA VAL A 292 -27.55 -4.90 -2.11
C VAL A 292 -27.83 -3.39 -2.03
N LYS A 293 -28.77 -2.99 -1.17
CA LYS A 293 -29.01 -1.59 -0.85
C LYS A 293 -28.12 -1.17 0.31
N VAL A 294 -27.48 -0.02 0.20
CA VAL A 294 -26.56 0.48 1.22
C VAL A 294 -27.07 1.80 1.81
N ILE A 295 -27.17 1.85 3.13
CA ILE A 295 -27.32 3.08 3.91
C ILE A 295 -25.96 3.37 4.53
N GLN A 296 -25.41 4.56 4.30
CA GLN A 296 -24.05 4.88 4.72
C GLN A 296 -24.04 6.10 5.63
N VAL A 297 -23.46 5.95 6.83
CA VAL A 297 -23.20 7.02 7.80
C VAL A 297 -21.68 7.24 7.86
N ASP A 298 -21.22 8.42 7.46
CA ASP A 298 -19.81 8.82 7.55
C ASP A 298 -19.69 10.32 7.84
N LEU A 299 -18.60 10.70 8.50
CA LEU A 299 -18.25 12.09 8.78
C LEU A 299 -17.58 12.77 7.58
N CYS A 300 -17.00 11.99 6.66
CA CYS A 300 -16.33 12.49 5.47
C CYS A 300 -17.30 12.49 4.28
N PRO A 301 -17.72 13.66 3.75
CA PRO A 301 -18.68 13.71 2.65
C PRO A 301 -18.15 13.03 1.38
N GLU A 302 -16.85 13.09 1.12
CA GLU A 302 -16.19 12.46 -0.03
C GLU A 302 -16.22 10.92 0.01
N GLU A 303 -16.49 10.32 1.18
CA GLU A 303 -16.62 8.87 1.32
C GLU A 303 -18.01 8.36 0.91
N LEU A 304 -19.01 9.23 0.93
CA LEU A 304 -20.40 8.85 0.68
C LEU A 304 -20.59 8.45 -0.78
N GLY A 305 -20.81 7.16 -1.03
CA GLY A 305 -20.96 6.64 -2.39
C GLY A 305 -19.69 6.40 -3.18
N ASN A 306 -18.52 6.46 -2.54
CA ASN A 306 -17.22 6.29 -3.20
C ASN A 306 -17.10 4.96 -3.99
N ASN A 307 -17.59 3.85 -3.44
CA ASN A 307 -17.51 2.53 -4.09
C ASN A 307 -18.87 1.98 -4.58
N ILE A 308 -19.91 2.12 -3.75
CA ILE A 308 -21.29 1.71 -4.04
C ILE A 308 -22.17 2.91 -3.77
N ARG A 309 -23.03 3.28 -4.74
CA ARG A 309 -24.00 4.35 -4.54
C ARG A 309 -25.00 3.96 -3.44
N PRO A 310 -25.04 4.67 -2.29
CA PRO A 310 -25.99 4.36 -1.24
C PRO A 310 -27.41 4.75 -1.68
N VAL A 311 -28.40 4.00 -1.19
CA VAL A 311 -29.81 4.40 -1.27
C VAL A 311 -30.12 5.56 -0.34
N THR A 312 -29.33 5.72 0.73
CA THR A 312 -29.38 6.86 1.64
C THR A 312 -27.99 7.15 2.19
N ALA A 313 -27.51 8.37 1.95
CA ALA A 313 -26.24 8.87 2.47
C ALA A 313 -26.52 9.82 3.63
N LEU A 314 -25.85 9.62 4.76
CA LEU A 314 -26.03 10.39 5.99
C LEU A 314 -24.68 10.96 6.41
N HIS A 315 -24.47 12.24 6.07
CA HIS A 315 -23.30 13.00 6.49
C HIS A 315 -23.49 13.43 7.95
N GLY A 316 -22.66 12.92 8.86
CA GLY A 316 -22.77 13.24 10.28
C GLY A 316 -21.83 12.44 11.17
N ASP A 317 -21.68 12.90 12.42
CA ASP A 317 -21.03 12.12 13.47
C ASP A 317 -21.86 10.85 13.76
N VAL A 318 -21.20 9.69 13.86
CA VAL A 318 -21.88 8.39 13.96
C VAL A 318 -22.78 8.32 15.19
N ASP A 319 -22.30 8.74 16.36
CA ASP A 319 -23.09 8.76 17.60
C ASP A 319 -24.32 9.68 17.47
N CYS A 320 -24.14 10.88 16.91
CA CYS A 320 -25.23 11.81 16.65
C CYS A 320 -26.29 11.24 15.70
N VAL A 321 -25.90 10.65 14.57
CA VAL A 321 -26.84 10.08 13.60
C VAL A 321 -27.58 8.86 14.16
N VAL A 322 -26.89 8.01 14.95
CA VAL A 322 -27.55 6.87 15.60
C VAL A 322 -28.54 7.32 16.67
N ARG A 323 -28.30 8.45 17.38
CA ARG A 323 -29.33 9.06 18.24
C ARG A 323 -30.53 9.56 17.44
N GLN A 324 -30.33 10.16 16.26
CA GLN A 324 -31.44 10.53 15.38
C GLN A 324 -32.26 9.31 14.94
N PHE A 325 -31.62 8.16 14.69
CA PHE A 325 -32.32 6.90 14.45
C PHE A 325 -33.19 6.48 15.63
N LEU A 326 -32.65 6.53 16.85
CA LEU A 326 -33.39 6.19 18.07
C LEU A 326 -34.60 7.11 18.31
N GLU A 327 -34.43 8.42 18.09
CA GLU A 327 -35.52 9.39 18.17
C GLU A 327 -36.60 9.12 17.12
N GLU A 328 -36.22 8.81 15.88
CA GLU A 328 -37.18 8.49 14.83
C GLU A 328 -37.94 7.19 15.13
N LEU A 329 -37.27 6.19 15.70
CA LEU A 329 -37.91 4.95 16.17
C LEU A 329 -38.94 5.20 17.28
N GLN A 330 -38.66 6.12 18.20
CA GLN A 330 -39.60 6.50 19.27
C GLN A 330 -40.86 7.19 18.74
N ARG A 331 -40.77 7.85 17.59
CA ARG A 331 -41.93 8.49 16.93
C ARG A 331 -42.83 7.50 16.20
N LEU A 332 -42.37 6.27 15.96
CA LEU A 332 -43.18 5.23 15.31
C LEU A 332 -44.22 4.68 16.30
N PRO A 333 -45.53 4.64 15.96
CA PRO A 333 -46.58 4.20 16.88
C PRO A 333 -46.39 2.79 17.47
N SER A 334 -45.75 1.89 16.71
CA SER A 334 -45.48 0.50 17.11
C SER A 334 -44.00 0.21 17.37
N GLY A 335 -43.12 1.22 17.28
CA GLY A 335 -41.67 1.01 17.18
C GLY A 335 -41.27 0.13 16.00
N PHE A 336 -40.06 -0.43 16.06
CA PHE A 336 -39.57 -1.43 15.12
C PHE A 336 -38.68 -2.45 15.84
N ARG A 337 -38.94 -3.74 15.60
CA ARG A 337 -38.09 -4.85 16.00
C ARG A 337 -38.13 -5.93 14.92
N PHE A 338 -36.98 -6.33 14.42
CA PHE A 338 -36.82 -7.39 13.45
C PHE A 338 -37.08 -8.75 14.10
N ASP A 339 -37.86 -9.61 13.45
CA ASP A 339 -38.33 -10.86 14.03
C ASP A 339 -37.16 -11.84 14.28
N PRO A 340 -36.86 -12.20 15.55
CA PRO A 340 -35.81 -13.16 15.89
C PRO A 340 -36.09 -14.59 15.41
N LYS A 341 -37.33 -14.89 14.99
CA LYS A 341 -37.76 -16.18 14.41
C LYS A 341 -37.72 -16.19 12.87
N SER A 342 -37.30 -15.11 12.24
CA SER A 342 -37.20 -15.02 10.78
C SER A 342 -36.27 -16.10 10.19
N GLU A 343 -36.53 -16.47 8.93
CA GLU A 343 -35.65 -17.36 8.16
C GLU A 343 -34.21 -16.81 8.08
N TRP A 344 -34.07 -15.48 8.08
CA TRP A 344 -32.76 -14.82 8.06
C TRP A 344 -31.93 -15.15 9.30
N TRP A 345 -32.51 -14.93 10.49
CA TRP A 345 -31.85 -15.28 11.75
C TRP A 345 -31.55 -16.77 11.87
N THR A 346 -32.47 -17.62 11.42
CA THR A 346 -32.28 -19.07 11.37
C THR A 346 -31.07 -19.45 10.52
N SER A 347 -30.97 -18.90 9.30
CA SER A 347 -29.87 -19.15 8.36
C SER A 347 -28.50 -18.68 8.88
N LEU A 348 -28.45 -17.54 9.58
CA LEU A 348 -27.24 -17.01 10.21
C LEU A 348 -26.80 -17.90 11.40
N LYS A 349 -27.73 -18.22 12.31
CA LYS A 349 -27.44 -19.07 13.49
C LYS A 349 -26.90 -20.45 13.09
N GLN A 350 -27.51 -21.08 12.08
CA GLN A 350 -27.01 -22.33 11.52
C GLN A 350 -25.56 -22.22 11.01
N LYS A 351 -25.23 -21.11 10.31
CA LYS A 351 -23.86 -20.91 9.81
C LYS A 351 -22.85 -20.64 10.92
N ILE A 352 -23.25 -19.87 11.93
CA ILE A 352 -22.44 -19.60 13.12
C ILE A 352 -22.09 -20.92 13.80
N GLU A 353 -23.08 -21.77 14.04
CA GLU A 353 -22.88 -23.07 14.71
C GLU A 353 -21.98 -23.99 13.89
N GLN A 354 -22.22 -24.11 12.58
CA GLN A 354 -21.34 -24.87 11.68
C GLN A 354 -19.89 -24.38 11.74
N ASN A 355 -19.66 -23.06 11.72
CA ASN A 355 -18.32 -22.49 11.75
C ASN A 355 -17.64 -22.62 13.11
N LYS A 356 -18.41 -22.61 14.22
CA LYS A 356 -17.91 -22.94 15.56
C LYS A 356 -17.42 -24.39 15.61
N GLN A 357 -18.23 -25.35 15.15
CA GLN A 357 -17.84 -26.76 15.08
C GLN A 357 -16.56 -26.98 14.26
N ASN A 358 -16.45 -26.33 13.10
CA ASN A 358 -15.24 -26.41 12.27
C ASN A 358 -13.99 -25.85 12.98
N SER A 359 -14.15 -24.75 13.73
CA SER A 359 -13.03 -24.16 14.47
C SER A 359 -12.65 -25.05 15.65
N ASN A 360 -13.62 -25.64 16.36
CA ASN A 360 -13.37 -26.59 17.45
C ASN A 360 -12.57 -27.81 17.01
N LYS A 361 -12.79 -28.34 15.80
CA LYS A 361 -11.98 -29.43 15.25
C LYS A 361 -10.50 -29.05 15.12
N LEU A 362 -10.21 -27.82 14.70
CA LEU A 362 -8.84 -27.32 14.56
C LEU A 362 -8.19 -27.02 15.91
N ILE A 363 -8.98 -26.57 16.90
CA ILE A 363 -8.53 -26.34 18.28
C ILE A 363 -8.13 -27.66 18.97
N GLN A 364 -8.79 -28.77 18.63
CA GLN A 364 -8.56 -30.10 19.19
C GLN A 364 -7.39 -30.85 18.54
N ASP A 365 -6.70 -30.26 17.56
CA ASP A 365 -5.47 -30.81 16.98
C ASP A 365 -4.39 -30.93 18.07
N THR A 366 -3.87 -32.14 18.26
CA THR A 366 -2.89 -32.50 19.29
C THR A 366 -1.45 -32.58 18.76
N GLU A 367 -1.22 -32.33 17.47
CA GLU A 367 0.13 -32.35 16.90
C GLU A 367 1.00 -31.21 17.46
N ILE A 368 2.31 -31.48 17.55
CA ILE A 368 3.33 -30.56 18.03
C ILE A 368 4.45 -30.45 16.97
N PRO A 369 4.90 -29.23 16.60
CA PRO A 369 4.40 -27.92 17.05
C PRO A 369 2.91 -27.70 16.75
N MET A 370 2.25 -26.82 17.49
CA MET A 370 0.79 -26.62 17.37
C MET A 370 0.40 -25.91 16.06
N ASN A 371 -0.89 -25.94 15.72
CA ASN A 371 -1.47 -25.01 14.75
C ASN A 371 -1.93 -23.69 15.40
N TYR A 372 -2.29 -22.70 14.57
CA TYR A 372 -2.78 -21.39 15.03
C TYR A 372 -4.01 -21.43 15.95
N TYR A 373 -4.98 -22.31 15.67
CA TYR A 373 -6.24 -22.39 16.42
C TYR A 373 -6.01 -22.91 17.83
N THR A 374 -5.22 -23.97 17.98
CA THR A 374 -4.85 -24.52 19.29
C THR A 374 -4.09 -23.49 20.12
N ALA A 375 -3.10 -22.80 19.52
CA ALA A 375 -2.33 -21.78 20.21
C ALA A 375 -3.19 -20.58 20.64
N LEU A 376 -3.98 -20.01 19.72
CA LEU A 376 -4.80 -18.83 20.00
C LEU A 376 -5.96 -19.12 20.96
N ASP A 377 -6.52 -20.33 20.97
CA ASP A 377 -7.50 -20.76 21.96
C ASP A 377 -6.93 -20.73 23.39
N ARG A 378 -5.73 -21.29 23.57
CA ARG A 378 -5.03 -21.29 24.87
C ARG A 378 -4.62 -19.90 25.32
N ILE A 379 -4.20 -19.05 24.39
CA ILE A 379 -3.92 -17.64 24.66
C ILE A 379 -5.21 -16.94 25.11
N ASN A 380 -6.28 -17.02 24.31
CA ASN A 380 -7.56 -16.36 24.58
C ASN A 380 -8.16 -16.75 25.93
N ALA A 381 -8.09 -18.03 26.31
CA ALA A 381 -8.63 -18.54 27.57
C ALA A 381 -8.03 -17.88 28.82
N LEU A 382 -6.85 -17.24 28.71
CA LEU A 382 -6.18 -16.58 29.82
C LEU A 382 -6.23 -15.05 29.74
N LEU A 383 -6.60 -14.46 28.61
CA LEU A 383 -6.60 -13.01 28.46
C LEU A 383 -7.66 -12.36 29.36
N PRO A 384 -7.33 -11.26 30.08
CA PRO A 384 -8.35 -10.45 30.72
C PRO A 384 -9.36 -9.92 29.69
N LYS A 385 -10.66 -9.99 30.00
CA LYS A 385 -11.72 -9.58 29.05
C LYS A 385 -11.66 -8.09 28.64
N ASP A 386 -11.04 -7.27 29.48
CA ASP A 386 -10.87 -5.83 29.31
C ASP A 386 -9.44 -5.43 28.91
N CYS A 387 -8.58 -6.38 28.50
CA CYS A 387 -7.27 -6.04 27.98
C CYS A 387 -7.36 -5.37 26.61
N ILE A 388 -6.40 -4.50 26.31
CA ILE A 388 -6.16 -4.02 24.96
C ILE A 388 -5.32 -5.08 24.23
N ILE A 389 -5.85 -5.59 23.14
CA ILE A 389 -5.19 -6.55 22.26
C ILE A 389 -4.62 -5.78 21.07
N VAL A 390 -3.30 -5.74 20.98
CA VAL A 390 -2.58 -5.36 19.76
C VAL A 390 -2.31 -6.62 18.97
N ASN A 391 -2.63 -6.64 17.68
CA ASN A 391 -2.53 -7.87 16.90
C ASN A 391 -2.13 -7.61 15.45
N GLU A 392 -1.02 -8.22 15.03
CA GLU A 392 -0.43 -8.05 13.71
C GLU A 392 0.03 -9.39 13.09
N GLY A 393 0.38 -9.35 11.81
CA GLY A 393 0.76 -10.50 10.99
C GLY A 393 -0.31 -10.86 9.95
N SER A 394 -0.05 -11.90 9.17
CA SER A 394 -1.01 -12.41 8.18
C SER A 394 -2.00 -13.39 8.85
N ASN A 395 -1.61 -14.66 8.98
CA ASN A 395 -2.43 -15.69 9.62
C ASN A 395 -2.71 -15.38 11.10
N THR A 396 -1.71 -14.86 11.83
CA THR A 396 -1.87 -14.45 13.24
C THR A 396 -2.98 -13.43 13.42
N MET A 397 -3.07 -12.41 12.55
CA MET A 397 -4.12 -11.39 12.62
C MET A 397 -5.47 -11.92 12.11
N ASP A 398 -5.49 -12.64 10.99
CA ASP A 398 -6.72 -13.08 10.34
C ASP A 398 -7.46 -14.18 11.10
N ILE A 399 -6.71 -15.13 11.67
CA ILE A 399 -7.24 -16.17 12.56
C ILE A 399 -7.49 -15.56 13.94
N GLY A 400 -6.58 -14.68 14.41
CA GLY A 400 -6.74 -13.90 15.64
C GLY A 400 -8.06 -13.12 15.68
N ARG A 401 -8.49 -12.51 14.58
CA ARG A 401 -9.79 -11.81 14.50
C ARG A 401 -10.99 -12.70 14.85
N THR A 402 -10.89 -14.00 14.59
CA THR A 402 -11.92 -15.00 14.90
C THR A 402 -11.76 -15.54 16.32
N MET A 403 -10.52 -15.81 16.73
CA MET A 403 -10.19 -16.50 17.98
C MET A 403 -10.06 -15.58 19.21
N LEU A 404 -9.87 -14.27 18.98
CA LEU A 404 -9.67 -13.24 20.01
C LEU A 404 -10.84 -12.25 19.97
N PRO A 405 -11.93 -12.50 20.72
CA PRO A 405 -13.05 -11.57 20.84
C PRO A 405 -12.68 -10.32 21.65
N ASN A 406 -13.32 -9.19 21.34
CA ASN A 406 -13.21 -7.97 22.11
C ASN A 406 -14.56 -7.62 22.76
N THR A 407 -14.51 -7.22 24.03
CA THR A 407 -15.70 -6.81 24.79
C THR A 407 -15.94 -5.30 24.75
N PHE A 408 -14.86 -4.51 24.63
CA PHE A 408 -14.89 -3.05 24.78
C PHE A 408 -14.39 -2.32 23.52
N PRO A 409 -14.92 -1.12 23.22
CA PRO A 409 -14.52 -0.33 22.06
C PRO A 409 -13.05 0.09 22.17
N ARG A 410 -12.36 0.23 21.04
CA ARG A 410 -10.96 0.69 20.98
C ARG A 410 -9.96 -0.22 21.72
N HIS A 411 -10.37 -1.41 22.17
CA HIS A 411 -9.49 -2.41 22.79
C HIS A 411 -8.86 -3.38 21.78
N ARG A 412 -9.16 -3.22 20.48
CA ARG A 412 -8.43 -3.89 19.40
C ARG A 412 -7.67 -2.87 18.59
N LEU A 413 -6.37 -3.08 18.48
CA LEU A 413 -5.45 -2.33 17.63
C LEU A 413 -4.80 -3.33 16.67
N ASP A 414 -4.94 -3.13 15.36
CA ASP A 414 -4.33 -3.99 14.35
C ASP A 414 -3.79 -3.17 13.17
N ALA A 415 -3.30 -3.84 12.13
CA ALA A 415 -2.72 -3.22 10.93
C ALA A 415 -3.66 -2.22 10.20
N GLY A 416 -4.95 -2.20 10.55
CA GLY A 416 -5.89 -1.18 10.16
C GLY A 416 -6.15 -1.15 8.65
N THR A 417 -6.42 0.03 8.11
CA THR A 417 -6.77 0.19 6.69
C THR A 417 -5.60 -0.03 5.76
N PHE A 418 -4.39 0.34 6.19
CA PHE A 418 -3.23 0.32 5.32
C PHE A 418 -2.51 -1.04 5.30
N GLY A 419 -2.97 -2.01 6.10
CA GLY A 419 -2.37 -3.36 6.16
C GLY A 419 -0.90 -3.32 6.56
N THR A 420 -0.51 -2.31 7.34
CA THR A 420 0.90 -2.02 7.67
C THR A 420 1.46 -3.06 8.62
N MET A 421 2.60 -3.64 8.26
CA MET A 421 3.40 -4.45 9.18
C MET A 421 4.40 -3.56 9.94
N GLY A 422 4.68 -3.89 11.20
CA GLY A 422 5.57 -3.15 12.10
C GLY A 422 4.89 -2.13 13.02
N VAL A 423 3.56 -2.06 13.05
CA VAL A 423 2.81 -1.16 13.94
C VAL A 423 2.70 -1.70 15.37
N GLY A 424 2.81 -3.03 15.55
CA GLY A 424 2.47 -3.76 16.76
C GLY A 424 3.12 -3.21 18.02
N VAL A 425 4.46 -3.17 18.07
CA VAL A 425 5.17 -2.74 19.29
C VAL A 425 4.92 -1.26 19.60
N GLY A 426 4.90 -0.40 18.58
CA GLY A 426 4.58 1.03 18.75
C GLY A 426 3.17 1.26 19.28
N PHE A 427 2.18 0.54 18.76
CA PHE A 427 0.79 0.59 19.24
C PHE A 427 0.64 0.04 20.66
N ALA A 428 1.34 -1.05 21.00
CA ALA A 428 1.31 -1.62 22.34
C ALA A 428 1.94 -0.69 23.37
N LEU A 429 3.04 -0.03 23.02
CA LEU A 429 3.68 0.98 23.84
C LEU A 429 2.73 2.15 24.11
N ALA A 430 2.10 2.69 23.07
CA ALA A 430 1.10 3.76 23.20
C ALA A 430 -0.10 3.32 24.07
N ALA A 431 -0.65 2.13 23.83
CA ALA A 431 -1.73 1.57 24.62
C ALA A 431 -1.34 1.41 26.11
N ALA A 432 -0.11 1.00 26.41
CA ALA A 432 0.35 0.82 27.78
C ALA A 432 0.50 2.14 28.53
N LEU A 433 1.00 3.18 27.86
CA LEU A 433 1.03 4.55 28.40
C LEU A 433 -0.39 5.08 28.64
N TYR A 434 -1.29 4.87 27.68
CA TYR A 434 -2.70 5.23 27.82
C TYR A 434 -3.36 4.50 29.00
N CYS A 435 -3.16 3.19 29.14
CA CYS A 435 -3.68 2.43 30.27
C CYS A 435 -3.11 2.93 31.59
N ARG A 436 -1.80 3.17 31.68
CA ARG A 436 -1.17 3.70 32.91
C ARG A 436 -1.81 5.00 33.37
N ASP A 437 -2.12 5.91 32.44
CA ASP A 437 -2.48 7.28 32.78
C ASP A 437 -4.01 7.53 32.76
N HIS A 438 -4.77 6.80 31.94
CA HIS A 438 -6.22 7.02 31.76
C HIS A 438 -7.09 5.81 32.11
N GLN A 439 -6.53 4.59 32.17
CA GLN A 439 -7.27 3.37 32.52
C GLN A 439 -6.44 2.44 33.42
N PRO A 440 -6.03 2.90 34.63
CA PRO A 440 -5.10 2.14 35.46
C PRO A 440 -5.61 0.73 35.75
N GLY A 441 -4.73 -0.25 35.65
CA GLY A 441 -5.04 -1.66 35.91
C GLY A 441 -5.39 -2.49 34.66
N LYS A 442 -5.76 -1.85 33.53
CA LYS A 442 -5.95 -2.57 32.27
C LYS A 442 -4.64 -3.09 31.70
N ARG A 443 -4.66 -4.32 31.17
CA ARG A 443 -3.50 -4.96 30.56
C ARG A 443 -3.43 -4.66 29.07
N VAL A 444 -2.20 -4.70 28.54
CA VAL A 444 -1.93 -4.67 27.09
C VAL A 444 -1.25 -5.98 26.72
N VAL A 445 -1.79 -6.65 25.70
CA VAL A 445 -1.24 -7.88 25.15
C VAL A 445 -0.99 -7.69 23.66
N CYS A 446 0.26 -7.89 23.23
CA CYS A 446 0.73 -7.68 21.86
C CYS A 446 0.96 -9.04 21.20
N ILE A 447 0.05 -9.45 20.32
CA ILE A 447 0.03 -10.77 19.68
C ILE A 447 0.48 -10.63 18.22
N GLU A 448 1.72 -11.00 17.97
CA GLU A 448 2.44 -10.70 16.73
C GLU A 448 2.77 -11.98 15.96
N GLY A 449 2.77 -11.93 14.63
CA GLY A 449 3.53 -12.91 13.83
C GLY A 449 5.05 -12.68 14.00
N ASP A 450 5.85 -13.71 13.80
CA ASP A 450 7.32 -13.60 13.80
C ASP A 450 7.88 -12.63 12.74
N SER A 451 7.30 -12.57 11.55
CA SER A 451 7.66 -11.55 10.56
C SER A 451 7.27 -10.15 11.03
N ALA A 452 6.08 -10.00 11.62
CA ALA A 452 5.54 -8.73 12.09
C ALA A 452 6.40 -8.09 13.20
N ILE A 453 6.74 -8.88 14.23
CA ILE A 453 7.61 -8.41 15.31
C ILE A 453 9.00 -8.00 14.79
N GLY A 454 9.47 -8.57 13.67
CA GLY A 454 10.76 -8.23 13.06
C GLY A 454 10.88 -6.76 12.61
N PHE A 455 9.77 -6.09 12.29
CA PHE A 455 9.79 -4.70 11.81
C PHE A 455 10.00 -3.67 12.94
N SER A 456 9.55 -3.96 14.17
CA SER A 456 9.59 -3.00 15.29
C SER A 456 10.05 -3.60 16.62
N GLY A 457 10.52 -4.85 16.63
CA GLY A 457 10.88 -5.59 17.85
C GLY A 457 11.96 -4.93 18.71
N MET A 458 12.81 -4.07 18.14
CA MET A 458 13.80 -3.32 18.90
C MET A 458 13.16 -2.33 19.90
N GLU A 459 11.92 -1.91 19.68
CA GLU A 459 11.16 -1.07 20.62
C GLU A 459 10.76 -1.82 21.91
N MET A 460 10.95 -3.14 21.99
CA MET A 460 10.87 -3.86 23.27
C MET A 460 11.87 -3.29 24.29
N GLU A 461 13.00 -2.74 23.85
CA GLU A 461 13.92 -2.01 24.73
C GLU A 461 13.25 -0.76 25.30
N THR A 462 12.57 0.01 24.46
CA THR A 462 11.82 1.21 24.89
C THR A 462 10.75 0.84 25.92
N VAL A 463 10.05 -0.28 25.71
CA VAL A 463 9.06 -0.81 26.67
C VAL A 463 9.69 -1.15 28.02
N VAL A 464 10.88 -1.79 28.03
CA VAL A 464 11.63 -2.07 29.27
C VAL A 464 12.08 -0.77 29.95
N ARG A 465 12.67 0.16 29.19
CA ARG A 465 13.18 1.44 29.71
C ARG A 465 12.09 2.28 30.39
N TYR A 466 10.87 2.27 29.83
CA TYR A 466 9.72 2.96 30.42
C TYR A 466 8.88 2.09 31.37
N LYS A 467 9.33 0.87 31.68
CA LYS A 467 8.72 -0.05 32.66
C LYS A 467 7.23 -0.31 32.37
N LEU A 468 6.92 -0.57 31.11
CA LEU A 468 5.54 -0.80 30.67
C LEU A 468 5.24 -2.31 30.72
N PRO A 469 4.23 -2.77 31.49
CA PRO A 469 3.97 -4.20 31.73
C PRO A 469 3.19 -4.87 30.59
N ILE A 470 3.72 -4.77 29.38
CA ILE A 470 3.18 -5.36 28.16
C ILE A 470 3.53 -6.85 28.12
N VAL A 471 2.54 -7.69 27.79
CA VAL A 471 2.76 -9.10 27.49
C VAL A 471 2.82 -9.28 25.98
N PHE A 472 3.98 -9.63 25.46
CA PHE A 472 4.18 -10.00 24.06
C PHE A 472 3.94 -11.49 23.87
N VAL A 473 3.26 -11.83 22.78
CA VAL A 473 3.09 -13.21 22.32
C VAL A 473 3.49 -13.24 20.85
N VAL A 474 4.60 -13.89 20.53
CA VAL A 474 5.03 -14.09 19.14
C VAL A 474 4.56 -15.46 18.69
N VAL A 475 3.64 -15.49 17.73
CA VAL A 475 3.20 -16.71 17.05
C VAL A 475 4.17 -16.98 15.92
N ASN A 476 5.10 -17.89 16.15
CA ASN A 476 6.31 -18.11 15.36
C ASN A 476 6.21 -19.39 14.54
N ASN A 477 5.90 -19.24 13.26
CA ASN A 477 5.92 -20.31 12.26
C ASN A 477 7.22 -20.32 11.44
N SER A 478 8.19 -19.46 11.76
CA SER A 478 9.46 -19.30 11.03
C SER A 478 9.30 -18.82 9.59
N GLY A 479 8.35 -17.93 9.31
CA GLY A 479 8.17 -17.41 7.96
C GLY A 479 6.97 -16.49 7.72
N ILE A 480 6.99 -15.84 6.55
CA ILE A 480 5.95 -14.93 6.09
C ILE A 480 4.76 -15.73 5.56
N GLY A 481 3.75 -15.93 6.42
CA GLY A 481 2.55 -16.69 6.11
C GLY A 481 2.72 -18.20 6.34
N HIS A 482 3.74 -18.79 5.73
CA HIS A 482 4.21 -20.16 5.99
C HIS A 482 5.71 -20.12 6.26
N GLY A 483 6.22 -21.12 6.97
CA GLY A 483 7.65 -21.27 7.24
C GLY A 483 8.12 -22.69 7.02
N ILE A 484 9.40 -22.91 7.28
CA ILE A 484 10.09 -24.17 7.06
C ILE A 484 10.67 -24.66 8.38
N ASP A 485 10.60 -25.96 8.62
CA ASP A 485 11.18 -26.58 9.80
C ASP A 485 12.72 -26.52 9.78
N LYS A 486 13.30 -26.76 10.94
CA LYS A 486 14.74 -26.57 11.16
C LYS A 486 15.58 -27.56 10.36
N GLU A 487 15.11 -28.80 10.25
CA GLU A 487 15.77 -29.88 9.55
C GLU A 487 15.84 -29.57 8.04
N THR A 488 14.71 -29.19 7.44
CA THR A 488 14.63 -28.80 6.04
C THR A 488 15.48 -27.57 5.74
N TRP A 489 15.42 -26.52 6.58
CA TRP A 489 16.29 -25.34 6.45
C TRP A 489 17.76 -25.73 6.43
N THR A 490 18.20 -26.52 7.41
CA THR A 490 19.59 -26.95 7.55
C THR A 490 20.05 -27.75 6.33
N SER A 491 19.20 -28.65 5.82
CA SER A 491 19.49 -29.42 4.61
C SER A 491 19.70 -28.53 3.39
N MET A 492 18.85 -27.52 3.19
CA MET A 492 18.94 -26.62 2.04
C MET A 492 20.19 -25.71 2.12
N THR A 493 20.48 -25.16 3.29
CA THR A 493 21.53 -24.13 3.44
C THR A 493 22.93 -24.69 3.69
N ASN A 494 23.06 -26.00 3.94
CA ASN A 494 24.37 -26.63 4.10
C ASN A 494 25.06 -26.89 2.76
N GLU A 495 24.30 -27.11 1.69
CA GLU A 495 24.82 -27.49 0.37
C GLU A 495 24.91 -26.29 -0.59
N GLU A 496 24.12 -25.24 -0.35
CA GLU A 496 24.01 -24.08 -1.22
C GLU A 496 23.92 -22.77 -0.43
N ASP A 497 24.23 -21.64 -1.09
CA ASP A 497 24.11 -20.31 -0.49
C ASP A 497 22.65 -20.07 -0.02
N PRO A 498 22.41 -19.64 1.23
CA PRO A 498 21.07 -19.39 1.75
C PRO A 498 20.24 -18.41 0.90
N CYS A 499 20.87 -17.43 0.23
CA CYS A 499 20.17 -16.49 -0.65
C CYS A 499 19.64 -17.13 -1.94
N ILE A 500 20.14 -18.32 -2.28
CA ILE A 500 19.71 -19.13 -3.43
C ILE A 500 18.77 -20.24 -2.96
N ALA A 501 19.16 -20.94 -1.89
CA ALA A 501 18.52 -22.18 -1.45
C ALA A 501 17.24 -21.95 -0.64
N SER A 502 17.15 -20.85 0.11
CA SER A 502 15.99 -20.60 0.96
C SER A 502 14.83 -19.96 0.17
N PRO A 503 13.58 -20.42 0.35
CA PRO A 503 12.44 -19.76 -0.25
C PRO A 503 12.29 -18.32 0.27
N PRO A 504 11.87 -17.35 -0.57
CA PRO A 504 11.83 -15.93 -0.19
C PRO A 504 10.86 -15.57 0.96
N PHE A 505 9.99 -16.50 1.36
CA PHE A 505 9.08 -16.33 2.49
C PHE A 505 9.65 -16.86 3.81
N SER A 506 10.77 -17.59 3.78
CA SER A 506 11.33 -18.24 4.96
C SER A 506 12.10 -17.25 5.83
N LEU A 507 11.91 -17.36 7.14
CA LEU A 507 12.78 -16.75 8.14
C LEU A 507 13.64 -17.84 8.78
N SER A 508 14.66 -17.44 9.53
CA SER A 508 15.47 -18.41 10.28
C SER A 508 14.58 -19.26 11.20
N PRO A 509 14.71 -20.60 11.19
CA PRO A 509 13.87 -21.45 12.03
C PRO A 509 13.99 -21.15 13.52
N MET A 510 12.84 -21.06 14.19
CA MET A 510 12.73 -20.93 15.64
C MET A 510 13.54 -19.77 16.25
N VAL A 511 13.53 -18.59 15.60
CA VAL A 511 14.19 -17.37 16.15
C VAL A 511 13.80 -17.17 17.62
N ARG A 512 14.80 -16.94 18.47
CA ARG A 512 14.66 -16.86 19.93
C ARG A 512 14.31 -15.46 20.42
N TYR A 513 13.12 -14.97 20.04
CA TYR A 513 12.59 -13.69 20.51
C TYR A 513 12.45 -13.61 22.04
N ASP A 514 12.26 -14.75 22.71
CA ASP A 514 12.23 -14.86 24.17
C ASP A 514 13.60 -14.53 24.80
N GLN A 515 14.69 -14.88 24.13
CA GLN A 515 16.03 -14.50 24.58
C GLN A 515 16.32 -13.03 24.29
N MET A 516 15.82 -12.48 23.19
CA MET A 516 15.88 -11.05 22.91
C MET A 516 15.22 -10.25 24.03
N MET A 517 14.01 -10.60 24.45
CA MET A 517 13.34 -9.91 25.57
C MET A 517 14.18 -9.95 26.87
N LYS A 518 14.79 -11.09 27.19
CA LYS A 518 15.71 -11.20 28.34
C LYS A 518 16.93 -10.31 28.21
N ALA A 519 17.56 -10.30 27.04
CA ALA A 519 18.73 -9.47 26.77
C ALA A 519 18.43 -7.97 26.91
N LEU A 520 17.19 -7.56 26.63
CA LEU A 520 16.72 -6.18 26.80
C LEU A 520 16.27 -5.85 28.22
N GLY A 521 16.21 -6.83 29.13
CA GLY A 521 15.87 -6.63 30.55
C GLY A 521 14.44 -7.00 30.95
N GLY A 522 13.65 -7.60 30.05
CA GLY A 522 12.33 -8.19 30.37
C GLY A 522 12.40 -9.69 30.68
N GLU A 523 11.24 -10.33 30.79
CA GLU A 523 11.14 -11.79 30.97
C GLU A 523 10.79 -12.50 29.67
N GLY A 524 11.35 -13.70 29.45
CA GLY A 524 11.18 -14.43 28.19
C GLY A 524 10.90 -15.92 28.39
N TYR A 525 9.92 -16.44 27.66
CA TYR A 525 9.49 -17.83 27.69
C TYR A 525 9.36 -18.39 26.27
N LEU A 526 9.80 -19.63 26.07
CA LEU A 526 9.57 -20.40 24.85
C LEU A 526 8.44 -21.40 25.13
N ALA A 527 7.50 -21.55 24.21
CA ALA A 527 6.40 -22.51 24.32
C ALA A 527 6.19 -23.23 22.99
N MET A 528 6.09 -24.56 23.01
CA MET A 528 5.77 -25.41 21.87
C MET A 528 4.47 -26.20 22.08
N THR A 529 3.98 -26.27 23.33
CA THR A 529 2.79 -27.04 23.71
C THR A 529 1.71 -26.15 24.37
N PRO A 530 0.43 -26.60 24.41
CA PRO A 530 -0.65 -25.88 25.09
C PRO A 530 -0.39 -25.58 26.57
N ASP A 531 0.23 -26.52 27.28
CA ASP A 531 0.52 -26.40 28.71
C ASP A 531 1.66 -25.41 28.99
N GLU A 532 2.65 -25.36 28.10
CA GLU A 532 3.73 -24.37 28.15
C GLU A 532 3.19 -22.96 27.88
N ILE A 533 2.30 -22.77 26.90
CA ILE A 533 1.60 -21.48 26.71
C ILE A 533 0.88 -21.12 28.00
N THR A 534 0.08 -22.04 28.53
CA THR A 534 -0.74 -21.79 29.72
C THR A 534 0.11 -21.38 30.92
N THR A 535 1.21 -22.09 31.16
CA THR A 535 2.11 -21.84 32.29
C THR A 535 2.88 -20.54 32.13
N SER A 536 3.43 -20.28 30.94
CA SER A 536 4.21 -19.06 30.66
C SER A 536 3.35 -17.80 30.64
N LEU A 537 2.18 -17.85 29.99
CA LEU A 537 1.29 -16.71 29.87
C LEU A 537 0.68 -16.33 31.24
N ARG A 538 0.36 -17.30 32.11
CA ARG A 538 -0.05 -16.99 33.50
C ARG A 538 1.03 -16.20 34.24
N LYS A 539 2.29 -16.65 34.19
CA LYS A 539 3.41 -15.93 34.80
C LYS A 539 3.53 -14.49 34.27
N CYS A 540 3.36 -14.31 32.96
CA CYS A 540 3.37 -12.99 32.32
C CYS A 540 2.22 -12.08 32.75
N LEU A 541 1.03 -12.66 32.97
CA LEU A 541 -0.17 -11.92 33.40
C LEU A 541 -0.18 -11.64 34.91
N ASP A 542 0.47 -12.47 35.71
CA ASP A 542 0.63 -12.26 37.15
C ASP A 542 1.65 -11.16 37.45
N ASP A 543 2.73 -11.06 36.64
CA ASP A 543 3.66 -9.94 36.70
C ASP A 543 3.01 -8.69 36.08
N LYS A 544 2.79 -7.68 36.91
CA LYS A 544 2.22 -6.37 36.52
C LYS A 544 3.27 -5.27 36.44
N VAL A 545 4.54 -5.61 36.60
CA VAL A 545 5.65 -4.65 36.68
C VAL A 545 6.57 -4.79 35.48
N LYS A 546 7.00 -6.01 35.14
CA LYS A 546 7.94 -6.23 34.03
C LYS A 546 7.22 -6.50 32.71
N PRO A 547 7.74 -6.04 31.57
CA PRO A 547 7.35 -6.58 30.28
C PRO A 547 7.85 -8.01 30.12
N SER A 548 7.10 -8.81 29.37
CA SER A 548 7.44 -10.20 29.13
C SER A 548 7.07 -10.65 27.73
N LEU A 549 7.72 -11.71 27.24
CA LEU A 549 7.46 -12.30 25.93
C LEU A 549 7.30 -13.82 26.02
N VAL A 550 6.24 -14.33 25.40
CA VAL A 550 6.04 -15.76 25.13
C VAL A 550 6.24 -16.00 23.63
N ASN A 551 7.31 -16.71 23.26
CA ASN A 551 7.60 -17.12 21.91
C ASN A 551 6.94 -18.49 21.66
N VAL A 552 5.83 -18.50 20.94
CA VAL A 552 5.00 -19.67 20.69
C VAL A 552 5.38 -20.27 19.35
N ILE A 553 6.09 -21.38 19.35
CA ILE A 553 6.47 -22.11 18.13
C ILE A 553 5.25 -22.89 17.63
N ILE A 554 4.90 -22.66 16.37
CA ILE A 554 3.84 -23.37 15.65
C ILE A 554 4.39 -24.02 14.38
N ARG A 555 3.64 -24.93 13.76
CA ARG A 555 4.11 -25.58 12.52
C ARG A 555 4.28 -24.56 11.40
N GLY A 556 5.34 -24.73 10.59
CA GLY A 556 5.61 -23.88 9.43
C GLY A 556 4.52 -23.95 8.36
N ASP A 557 3.88 -25.12 8.22
CA ASP A 557 2.79 -25.38 7.27
C ASP A 557 1.40 -25.03 7.81
N ALA A 558 1.29 -24.62 9.08
CA ALA A 558 0.02 -24.25 9.66
C ALA A 558 -0.57 -23.08 8.87
N ALA A 559 -1.81 -23.22 8.44
CA ALA A 559 -2.47 -22.22 7.63
C ALA A 559 -3.86 -21.91 8.18
N ARG A 560 -4.42 -20.79 7.75
CA ARG A 560 -5.85 -20.52 7.91
C ARG A 560 -6.66 -21.65 7.27
N LYS A 561 -7.77 -22.04 7.91
CA LYS A 561 -8.78 -22.92 7.27
C LYS A 561 -9.03 -22.46 5.84
N GLN A 562 -8.96 -23.37 4.88
CA GLN A 562 -9.27 -23.04 3.49
C GLN A 562 -10.67 -22.42 3.45
N GLN A 563 -10.73 -21.12 3.16
CA GLN A 563 -11.97 -20.49 2.78
C GLN A 563 -12.25 -20.94 1.35
N PHE A 564 -12.96 -22.05 1.23
CA PHE A 564 -13.33 -22.57 -0.08
C PHE A 564 -14.01 -21.49 -0.91
N LEU A 565 -13.35 -21.13 -2.00
CA LEU A 565 -14.00 -20.89 -3.29
C LEU A 565 -14.44 -22.28 -3.79
N GLU A 566 -15.50 -22.82 -3.21
CA GLU A 566 -16.15 -24.08 -3.64
C GLU A 566 -16.51 -24.05 -5.13
N GLU A 567 -16.62 -22.85 -5.73
CA GLU A 567 -16.81 -22.68 -7.18
C GLU A 567 -15.54 -22.85 -8.02
N LEU A 568 -14.34 -22.57 -7.48
CA LEU A 568 -13.08 -22.75 -8.23
C LEU A 568 -12.54 -24.18 -8.14
N GLN A 569 -12.79 -24.92 -7.05
CA GLN A 569 -12.44 -26.35 -6.97
C GLN A 569 -13.44 -27.27 -7.68
N ARG A 570 -14.56 -26.73 -8.20
CA ARG A 570 -15.39 -27.42 -9.19
C ARG A 570 -14.80 -27.42 -10.60
N LEU A 571 -13.70 -26.69 -10.82
CA LEU A 571 -12.89 -26.90 -12.01
C LEU A 571 -12.13 -28.22 -11.79
N PRO A 572 -12.45 -29.30 -12.53
CA PRO A 572 -11.79 -30.57 -12.36
C PRO A 572 -10.28 -30.37 -12.44
N SER A 573 -9.49 -31.18 -11.72
CA SER A 573 -8.06 -31.30 -12.01
C SER A 573 -7.89 -31.53 -13.52
N GLY A 574 -7.32 -30.54 -14.22
CA GLY A 574 -7.34 -30.52 -15.68
C GLY A 574 -8.42 -29.67 -16.32
N PHE A 575 -8.95 -28.63 -15.66
CA PHE A 575 -9.76 -27.62 -16.32
C PHE A 575 -9.04 -27.08 -17.54
N ARG A 576 -9.53 -27.50 -18.69
CA ARG A 576 -9.22 -26.93 -19.98
C ARG A 576 -10.42 -26.10 -20.34
N PHE A 577 -10.17 -24.83 -20.60
CA PHE A 577 -11.15 -23.98 -21.26
C PHE A 577 -11.66 -24.73 -22.49
N ASP A 578 -12.98 -24.86 -22.66
CA ASP A 578 -13.52 -25.61 -23.80
C ASP A 578 -13.02 -24.96 -25.09
N PRO A 579 -12.14 -25.62 -25.86
CA PRO A 579 -11.61 -25.06 -27.09
C PRO A 579 -12.68 -24.97 -28.18
N LYS A 580 -13.89 -25.46 -27.93
CA LYS A 580 -15.06 -25.34 -28.79
C LYS A 580 -16.07 -24.29 -28.31
N SER A 581 -15.80 -23.61 -27.20
CA SER A 581 -16.66 -22.52 -26.74
C SER A 581 -16.73 -21.40 -27.77
N GLU A 582 -17.89 -20.75 -27.87
CA GLU A 582 -18.12 -19.65 -28.81
C GLU A 582 -17.10 -18.52 -28.64
N TRP A 583 -16.73 -18.19 -27.39
CA TRP A 583 -15.67 -17.21 -27.11
C TRP A 583 -14.31 -17.65 -27.63
N TRP A 584 -13.90 -18.91 -27.40
CA TRP A 584 -12.60 -19.39 -27.88
C TRP A 584 -12.55 -19.50 -29.40
N THR A 585 -13.65 -19.93 -30.02
CA THR A 585 -13.81 -19.96 -31.48
C THR A 585 -13.74 -18.54 -32.05
N SER A 586 -14.46 -17.58 -31.46
CA SER A 586 -14.42 -16.17 -31.86
C SER A 586 -13.01 -15.57 -31.69
N LEU A 587 -12.33 -15.88 -30.59
CA LEU A 587 -10.95 -15.45 -30.34
C LEU A 587 -9.99 -16.04 -31.38
N LYS A 588 -10.10 -17.34 -31.69
CA LYS A 588 -9.29 -18.00 -32.73
C LYS A 588 -9.56 -17.42 -34.12
N GLN A 589 -10.81 -17.15 -34.46
CA GLN A 589 -11.18 -16.45 -35.69
C GLN A 589 -10.58 -15.05 -35.73
N LYS A 590 -10.61 -14.29 -34.62
CA LYS A 590 -9.99 -12.96 -34.55
C LYS A 590 -8.47 -13.01 -34.66
N ILE A 591 -7.82 -14.01 -34.05
CA ILE A 591 -6.38 -14.27 -34.22
C ILE A 591 -6.06 -14.53 -35.69
N GLU A 592 -6.84 -15.39 -36.35
CA GLU A 592 -6.63 -15.73 -37.76
C GLU A 592 -6.91 -14.53 -38.68
N GLN A 593 -7.98 -13.79 -38.45
CA GLN A 593 -8.26 -12.53 -39.14
C GLN A 593 -7.12 -11.53 -38.96
N ASN A 594 -6.59 -11.40 -37.74
CA ASN A 594 -5.47 -10.51 -37.46
C ASN A 594 -4.20 -10.95 -38.18
N LYS A 595 -3.94 -12.25 -38.30
CA LYS A 595 -2.83 -12.82 -39.08
C LYS A 595 -3.03 -12.54 -40.57
N GLN A 596 -4.22 -12.77 -41.12
CA GLN A 596 -4.52 -12.46 -42.52
C GLN A 596 -4.35 -10.97 -42.83
N ASN A 597 -4.80 -10.08 -41.93
CA ASN A 597 -4.60 -8.65 -42.08
C ASN A 597 -3.10 -8.26 -42.06
N SER A 598 -2.32 -8.85 -41.16
CA SER A 598 -0.87 -8.65 -41.15
C SER A 598 -0.21 -9.22 -42.41
N ASN A 599 -0.61 -10.41 -42.88
CA ASN A 599 -0.06 -11.04 -44.09
C ASN A 599 -0.31 -10.20 -45.35
N LYS A 600 -1.47 -9.54 -45.47
CA LYS A 600 -1.72 -8.60 -46.56
C LYS A 600 -0.72 -7.45 -46.56
N LEU A 601 -0.39 -6.91 -45.39
CA LEU A 601 0.60 -5.83 -45.25
C LEU A 601 2.03 -6.33 -45.48
N ILE A 602 2.36 -7.57 -45.10
CA ILE A 602 3.66 -8.20 -45.39
C ILE A 602 3.87 -8.40 -46.91
N GLN A 603 2.79 -8.66 -47.64
CA GLN A 603 2.82 -8.88 -49.10
C GLN A 603 2.87 -7.58 -49.91
N ASP A 604 2.84 -6.42 -49.26
CA ASP A 604 3.04 -5.14 -49.91
C ASP A 604 4.43 -5.06 -50.54
N THR A 605 4.45 -4.81 -51.84
CA THR A 605 5.66 -4.77 -52.68
C THR A 605 6.17 -3.35 -52.93
N GLU A 606 5.53 -2.32 -52.37
CA GLU A 606 5.98 -0.94 -52.52
C GLU A 606 7.35 -0.70 -51.87
N ILE A 607 8.13 0.22 -52.45
CA ILE A 607 9.46 0.63 -51.99
C ILE A 607 9.49 2.17 -51.91
N PRO A 608 9.85 2.78 -50.77
CA PRO A 608 10.19 2.13 -49.50
C PRO A 608 9.08 1.24 -48.96
N MET A 609 9.41 0.23 -48.16
CA MET A 609 8.42 -0.76 -47.69
C MET A 609 7.66 -0.25 -46.46
N ASN A 610 6.62 -0.99 -46.02
CA ASN A 610 5.96 -0.71 -44.75
C ASN A 610 6.63 -1.48 -43.57
N TYR A 611 6.21 -1.16 -42.34
CA TYR A 611 6.70 -1.81 -41.11
C TYR A 611 6.56 -3.34 -41.11
N TYR A 612 5.47 -3.88 -41.63
CA TYR A 612 5.18 -5.32 -41.59
C TYR A 612 6.11 -6.09 -42.51
N THR A 613 6.35 -5.60 -43.73
CA THR A 613 7.31 -6.19 -44.66
C THR A 613 8.73 -6.17 -44.09
N ALA A 614 9.15 -5.05 -43.48
CA ALA A 614 10.47 -4.92 -42.86
C ALA A 614 10.64 -5.87 -41.66
N LEU A 615 9.70 -5.84 -40.71
CA LEU A 615 9.77 -6.66 -39.49
C LEU A 615 9.63 -8.16 -39.78
N ASP A 616 8.91 -8.56 -40.83
CA ASP A 616 8.84 -9.96 -41.27
C ASP A 616 10.22 -10.48 -41.70
N ARG A 617 10.95 -9.71 -42.52
CA ARG A 617 12.31 -10.06 -42.96
C ARG A 617 13.31 -10.07 -41.82
N ILE A 618 13.18 -9.13 -40.88
CA ILE A 618 13.99 -9.12 -39.66
C ILE A 618 13.72 -10.38 -38.84
N ASN A 619 12.45 -10.65 -38.52
CA ASN A 619 12.03 -11.80 -37.72
C ASN A 619 12.49 -13.14 -38.29
N ALA A 620 12.45 -13.30 -39.61
CA ALA A 620 12.86 -14.53 -40.30
C ALA A 620 14.34 -14.91 -40.07
N LEU A 621 15.18 -13.97 -39.63
CA LEU A 621 16.61 -14.18 -39.43
C LEU A 621 17.05 -14.13 -37.96
N LEU A 622 16.21 -13.66 -37.05
CA LEU A 622 16.59 -13.55 -35.63
C LEU A 622 16.81 -14.94 -35.01
N PRO A 623 17.92 -15.15 -34.27
CA PRO A 623 18.07 -16.35 -33.45
C PRO A 623 16.93 -16.46 -32.45
N LYS A 624 16.34 -17.67 -32.27
CA LYS A 624 15.21 -17.87 -31.36
C LYS A 624 15.53 -17.52 -29.90
N ASP A 625 16.80 -17.60 -29.52
CA ASP A 625 17.33 -17.36 -28.18
C ASP A 625 18.02 -15.99 -28.03
N CYS A 626 17.90 -15.08 -29.01
CA CYS A 626 18.42 -13.73 -28.87
C CYS A 626 17.62 -12.90 -27.85
N ILE A 627 18.27 -11.92 -27.24
CA ILE A 627 17.60 -10.87 -26.48
C ILE A 627 17.21 -9.77 -27.48
N ILE A 628 15.90 -9.53 -27.60
CA ILE A 628 15.35 -8.46 -28.43
C ILE A 628 15.12 -7.24 -27.55
N VAL A 629 15.81 -6.15 -27.85
CA VAL A 629 15.48 -4.82 -27.31
C VAL A 629 14.67 -4.10 -28.37
N ASN A 630 13.50 -3.59 -28.03
CA ASN A 630 12.59 -3.01 -29.02
C ASN A 630 11.88 -1.76 -28.49
N GLU A 631 12.12 -0.64 -29.17
CA GLU A 631 11.65 0.68 -28.77
C GLU A 631 11.26 1.54 -30.00
N GLY A 632 10.47 2.60 -29.75
CA GLY A 632 9.82 3.47 -30.75
C GLY A 632 8.33 3.13 -30.89
N SER A 633 7.47 4.13 -31.07
CA SER A 633 6.00 3.95 -31.01
C SER A 633 5.50 2.81 -31.92
N ASN A 634 5.59 3.00 -33.24
CA ASN A 634 5.12 1.99 -34.21
C ASN A 634 6.03 0.75 -34.22
N THR A 635 7.34 0.94 -34.06
CA THR A 635 8.34 -0.14 -34.03
C THR A 635 8.09 -1.12 -32.88
N MET A 636 7.69 -0.63 -31.71
CA MET A 636 7.34 -1.43 -30.53
C MET A 636 5.95 -2.07 -30.67
N ASP A 637 4.94 -1.30 -31.04
CA ASP A 637 3.55 -1.80 -31.13
C ASP A 637 3.39 -2.87 -32.21
N ILE A 638 3.98 -2.64 -33.38
CA ILE A 638 3.99 -3.61 -34.48
C ILE A 638 4.98 -4.72 -34.15
N GLY A 639 6.15 -4.39 -33.59
CA GLY A 639 7.17 -5.34 -33.16
C GLY A 639 6.67 -6.36 -32.13
N ARG A 640 5.76 -6.00 -31.21
CA ARG A 640 5.13 -6.96 -30.28
C ARG A 640 4.31 -8.04 -30.99
N THR A 641 3.79 -7.72 -32.17
CA THR A 641 3.03 -8.66 -33.00
C THR A 641 3.94 -9.44 -33.96
N MET A 642 4.94 -8.77 -34.54
CA MET A 642 5.78 -9.31 -35.62
C MET A 642 7.05 -10.01 -35.13
N LEU A 643 7.53 -9.69 -33.93
CA LEU A 643 8.75 -10.24 -33.33
C LEU A 643 8.38 -11.00 -32.04
N PRO A 644 7.83 -12.22 -32.13
CA PRO A 644 7.40 -12.97 -30.94
C PRO A 644 8.58 -13.44 -30.10
N ASN A 645 8.41 -13.45 -28.78
CA ASN A 645 9.38 -14.07 -27.87
C ASN A 645 9.11 -15.55 -27.75
N THR A 646 10.15 -16.37 -27.86
CA THR A 646 10.04 -17.82 -27.62
C THR A 646 10.35 -18.18 -26.17
N PHE A 647 11.24 -17.43 -25.51
CA PHE A 647 11.73 -17.73 -24.17
C PHE A 647 11.48 -16.57 -23.18
N PRO A 648 11.26 -16.86 -21.89
CA PRO A 648 11.10 -15.83 -20.86
C PRO A 648 12.39 -15.02 -20.71
N ARG A 649 12.29 -13.73 -20.35
CA ARG A 649 13.45 -12.82 -20.15
C ARG A 649 14.32 -12.55 -21.39
N HIS A 650 13.75 -12.68 -22.59
CA HIS A 650 14.44 -12.41 -23.87
C HIS A 650 13.90 -11.17 -24.60
N ARG A 651 13.14 -10.31 -23.90
CA ARG A 651 12.70 -9.01 -24.44
C ARG A 651 12.82 -7.91 -23.42
N LEU A 652 13.33 -6.78 -23.86
CA LEU A 652 13.32 -5.51 -23.14
C LEU A 652 12.58 -4.48 -24.02
N ASP A 653 11.61 -3.77 -23.44
CA ASP A 653 10.93 -2.66 -24.08
C ASP A 653 10.66 -1.55 -23.04
N ALA A 654 10.17 -0.39 -23.48
CA ALA A 654 9.94 0.78 -22.61
C ALA A 654 8.84 0.60 -21.53
N GLY A 655 8.24 -0.59 -21.43
CA GLY A 655 7.23 -0.90 -20.42
C GLY A 655 5.94 -0.08 -20.58
N THR A 656 5.25 0.14 -19.46
CA THR A 656 3.92 0.79 -19.41
C THR A 656 3.96 2.30 -19.56
N PHE A 657 5.11 2.94 -19.36
CA PHE A 657 5.24 4.40 -19.42
C PHE A 657 5.56 4.92 -20.82
N GLY A 658 5.95 4.03 -21.76
CA GLY A 658 6.24 4.43 -23.14
C GLY A 658 7.44 5.38 -23.27
N THR A 659 8.39 5.32 -22.32
CA THR A 659 9.59 6.15 -22.30
C THR A 659 10.42 5.96 -23.58
N MET A 660 10.82 7.05 -24.24
CA MET A 660 11.71 7.01 -25.40
C MET A 660 13.17 7.25 -24.99
N GLY A 661 14.11 6.60 -25.68
CA GLY A 661 15.56 6.70 -25.49
C GLY A 661 16.19 5.65 -24.57
N VAL A 662 15.45 4.64 -24.10
CA VAL A 662 15.97 3.64 -23.14
C VAL A 662 16.62 2.42 -23.79
N GLY A 663 16.30 2.15 -25.05
CA GLY A 663 16.60 0.91 -25.75
C GLY A 663 18.10 0.67 -25.98
N VAL A 664 18.87 1.70 -26.37
CA VAL A 664 20.33 1.54 -26.51
C VAL A 664 20.98 1.19 -25.16
N GLY A 665 20.53 1.81 -24.06
CA GLY A 665 21.01 1.50 -22.71
C GLY A 665 20.66 0.08 -22.27
N PHE A 666 19.44 -0.38 -22.56
CA PHE A 666 19.03 -1.77 -22.33
C PHE A 666 19.84 -2.77 -23.14
N ALA A 667 20.14 -2.46 -24.41
CA ALA A 667 20.95 -3.31 -25.27
C ALA A 667 22.39 -3.42 -24.76
N LEU A 668 22.97 -2.30 -24.28
CA LEU A 668 24.30 -2.28 -23.67
C LEU A 668 24.34 -3.17 -22.42
N ALA A 669 23.38 -3.02 -21.50
CA ALA A 669 23.30 -3.84 -20.30
C ALA A 669 23.12 -5.33 -20.63
N ALA A 670 22.23 -5.65 -21.57
CA ALA A 670 22.02 -7.02 -22.04
C ALA A 670 23.28 -7.61 -22.68
N ALA A 671 24.05 -6.83 -23.44
CA ALA A 671 25.26 -7.29 -24.08
C ALA A 671 26.39 -7.57 -23.08
N LEU A 672 26.53 -6.74 -22.04
CA LEU A 672 27.45 -7.01 -20.92
C LEU A 672 27.06 -8.30 -20.20
N TYR A 673 25.77 -8.47 -19.89
CA TYR A 673 25.28 -9.70 -19.29
C TYR A 673 25.55 -10.94 -20.15
N CYS A 674 25.27 -10.88 -21.46
CA CYS A 674 25.55 -11.98 -22.38
C CYS A 674 27.05 -12.27 -22.47
N ARG A 675 27.91 -11.25 -22.50
CA ARG A 675 29.37 -11.44 -22.48
C ARG A 675 29.83 -12.22 -21.25
N ASP A 676 29.29 -11.89 -20.08
CA ASP A 676 29.80 -12.41 -18.80
C ASP A 676 29.15 -13.74 -18.39
N HIS A 677 27.89 -14.00 -18.83
CA HIS A 677 27.11 -15.14 -18.36
C HIS A 677 26.57 -16.05 -19.45
N GLN A 678 26.42 -15.57 -20.69
CA GLN A 678 25.87 -16.37 -21.81
C GLN A 678 26.64 -16.11 -23.11
N PRO A 679 27.95 -16.43 -23.15
CA PRO A 679 28.79 -16.14 -24.31
C PRO A 679 28.21 -16.79 -25.57
N GLY A 680 28.01 -15.98 -26.61
CA GLY A 680 27.42 -16.42 -27.89
C GLY A 680 25.95 -16.05 -28.09
N LYS A 681 25.21 -15.73 -27.01
CA LYS A 681 23.85 -15.19 -27.13
C LYS A 681 23.89 -13.80 -27.77
N ARG A 682 22.97 -13.55 -28.70
CA ARG A 682 22.88 -12.27 -29.44
C ARG A 682 21.95 -11.29 -28.77
N VAL A 683 22.33 -10.02 -28.83
CA VAL A 683 21.46 -8.89 -28.49
C VAL A 683 21.16 -8.15 -29.79
N VAL A 684 19.88 -8.01 -30.10
CA VAL A 684 19.40 -7.28 -31.27
C VAL A 684 18.52 -6.13 -30.80
N CYS A 685 18.94 -4.91 -31.12
CA CYS A 685 18.29 -3.68 -30.71
C CYS A 685 17.54 -3.06 -31.89
N ILE A 686 16.22 -3.07 -31.85
CA ILE A 686 15.33 -2.67 -32.94
C ILE A 686 14.60 -1.38 -32.54
N GLU A 687 15.04 -0.28 -33.14
CA GLU A 687 14.67 1.09 -32.79
C GLU A 687 13.88 1.77 -33.91
N GLY A 688 12.99 2.69 -33.56
CA GLY A 688 12.57 3.75 -34.47
C GLY A 688 13.66 4.81 -34.63
N ASP A 689 13.73 5.49 -35.77
CA ASP A 689 14.62 6.63 -36.02
C ASP A 689 14.41 7.81 -35.05
N SER A 690 13.19 8.05 -34.59
CA SER A 690 12.93 9.01 -33.52
C SER A 690 13.44 8.55 -32.16
N ALA A 691 13.30 7.26 -31.82
CA ALA A 691 13.77 6.72 -30.55
C ALA A 691 15.30 6.72 -30.45
N ILE A 692 15.97 6.33 -31.54
CA ILE A 692 17.43 6.34 -31.60
C ILE A 692 18.02 7.75 -31.52
N GLY A 693 17.24 8.78 -31.87
CA GLY A 693 17.66 10.17 -31.71
C GLY A 693 17.96 10.58 -30.26
N PHE A 694 17.39 9.90 -29.26
CA PHE A 694 17.59 10.22 -27.84
C PHE A 694 18.88 9.65 -27.26
N SER A 695 19.31 8.46 -27.71
CA SER A 695 20.42 7.72 -27.11
C SER A 695 21.38 7.09 -28.12
N GLY A 696 21.29 7.46 -29.40
CA GLY A 696 22.09 6.88 -30.48
C GLY A 696 23.60 7.10 -30.33
N MET A 697 24.04 8.12 -29.58
CA MET A 697 25.45 8.35 -29.29
C MET A 697 26.06 7.28 -28.38
N GLU A 698 25.27 6.51 -27.64
CA GLU A 698 25.77 5.39 -26.85
C GLU A 698 26.29 4.23 -27.72
N MET A 699 26.07 4.27 -29.04
CA MET A 699 26.79 3.41 -29.96
C MET A 699 28.31 3.61 -29.90
N GLU A 700 28.80 4.81 -29.56
CA GLU A 700 30.24 5.04 -29.31
C GLU A 700 30.70 4.14 -28.17
N THR A 701 29.97 4.15 -27.06
CA THR A 701 30.22 3.30 -25.90
C THR A 701 30.24 1.83 -26.33
N VAL A 702 29.24 1.39 -27.09
CA VAL A 702 29.16 0.02 -27.60
C VAL A 702 30.39 -0.37 -28.44
N VAL A 703 30.86 0.52 -29.33
CA VAL A 703 32.08 0.30 -30.13
C VAL A 703 33.33 0.28 -29.25
N ARG A 704 33.48 1.25 -28.35
CA ARG A 704 34.62 1.37 -27.42
C ARG A 704 34.78 0.13 -26.54
N TYR A 705 33.67 -0.45 -26.08
CA TYR A 705 33.66 -1.69 -25.30
C TYR A 705 33.59 -2.97 -26.16
N LYS A 706 33.59 -2.85 -27.49
CA LYS A 706 33.55 -3.98 -28.44
C LYS A 706 32.39 -4.95 -28.16
N LEU A 707 31.22 -4.41 -27.84
CA LEU A 707 30.03 -5.22 -27.57
C LEU A 707 29.35 -5.54 -28.90
N PRO A 708 29.12 -6.82 -29.25
CA PRO A 708 28.68 -7.19 -30.59
C PRO A 708 27.14 -7.14 -30.70
N ILE A 709 26.59 -5.94 -30.50
CA ILE A 709 25.16 -5.64 -30.61
C ILE A 709 24.81 -5.42 -32.09
N VAL A 710 23.68 -5.96 -32.53
CA VAL A 710 23.10 -5.69 -33.86
C VAL A 710 21.99 -4.68 -33.70
N PHE A 711 22.18 -3.46 -34.20
CA PHE A 711 21.16 -2.42 -34.27
C PHE A 711 20.37 -2.53 -35.57
N VAL A 712 19.06 -2.35 -35.49
CA VAL A 712 18.18 -2.20 -36.65
C VAL A 712 17.35 -0.94 -36.43
N VAL A 713 17.53 0.05 -37.28
CA VAL A 713 16.79 1.31 -37.21
C VAL A 713 15.71 1.28 -38.27
N VAL A 714 14.45 1.29 -37.87
CA VAL A 714 13.31 1.38 -38.77
C VAL A 714 12.98 2.86 -38.96
N ASN A 715 13.34 3.39 -40.11
CA ASN A 715 13.44 4.82 -40.39
C ASN A 715 12.36 5.24 -41.39
N ASN A 716 11.30 5.89 -40.88
CA ASN A 716 10.27 6.54 -41.70
C ASN A 716 10.46 8.06 -41.78
N SER A 717 11.53 8.60 -41.21
CA SER A 717 11.82 10.03 -41.12
C SER A 717 10.78 10.79 -40.28
N GLY A 718 10.38 10.23 -39.14
CA GLY A 718 9.38 10.87 -38.27
C GLY A 718 9.06 10.21 -36.93
N ILE A 719 8.20 10.89 -36.17
CA ILE A 719 7.64 10.42 -34.90
C ILE A 719 6.23 9.92 -35.17
N GLY A 720 6.07 8.60 -35.25
CA GLY A 720 4.81 7.96 -35.62
C GLY A 720 4.61 7.95 -37.13
N HIS A 721 4.25 9.09 -37.72
CA HIS A 721 4.26 9.31 -39.17
C HIS A 721 5.51 10.11 -39.55
N GLY A 722 6.00 9.93 -40.76
CA GLY A 722 7.13 10.68 -41.30
C GLY A 722 6.83 11.23 -42.69
N ILE A 723 7.83 11.86 -43.30
CA ILE A 723 7.70 12.58 -44.56
C ILE A 723 8.79 12.13 -45.52
N ASP A 724 8.41 11.90 -46.78
CA ASP A 724 9.34 11.55 -47.85
C ASP A 724 10.23 12.74 -48.26
N LYS A 725 11.31 12.43 -48.96
CA LYS A 725 12.34 13.41 -49.29
C LYS A 725 11.82 14.51 -50.22
N GLU A 726 10.97 14.15 -51.17
CA GLU A 726 10.38 15.07 -52.15
C GLU A 726 9.46 16.07 -51.45
N THR A 727 8.56 15.59 -50.59
CA THR A 727 7.66 16.43 -49.79
C THR A 727 8.45 17.35 -48.86
N TRP A 728 9.44 16.84 -48.14
CA TRP A 728 10.33 17.67 -47.30
C TRP A 728 11.03 18.77 -48.10
N THR A 729 11.59 18.42 -49.26
CA THR A 729 12.28 19.37 -50.14
C THR A 729 11.32 20.44 -50.64
N SER A 730 10.09 20.07 -51.00
CA SER A 730 9.07 21.03 -51.45
C SER A 730 8.67 22.04 -50.35
N MET A 731 8.53 21.58 -49.10
CA MET A 731 8.16 22.44 -47.97
C MET A 731 9.30 23.37 -47.55
N THR A 732 10.54 22.88 -47.59
CA THR A 732 11.71 23.59 -47.02
C THR A 732 12.49 24.41 -48.03
N ASN A 733 12.18 24.32 -49.34
CA ASN A 733 12.82 25.12 -50.37
C ASN A 733 12.35 26.58 -50.40
N GLU A 734 11.10 26.86 -50.00
CA GLU A 734 10.48 28.19 -50.10
C GLU A 734 10.27 28.88 -48.75
N GLU A 735 10.33 28.12 -47.64
CA GLU A 735 10.09 28.61 -46.29
C GLU A 735 11.10 28.03 -45.28
N ASP A 736 11.30 28.73 -44.16
CA ASP A 736 12.17 28.27 -43.07
C ASP A 736 11.69 26.89 -42.55
N PRO A 737 12.56 25.86 -42.47
CA PRO A 737 12.17 24.54 -41.96
C PRO A 737 11.53 24.58 -40.57
N CYS A 738 11.88 25.54 -39.71
CA CYS A 738 11.26 25.72 -38.39
C CYS A 738 9.79 26.16 -38.47
N ILE A 739 9.33 26.64 -39.63
CA ILE A 739 7.96 27.06 -39.89
C ILE A 739 7.24 26.03 -40.76
N ALA A 740 7.90 25.52 -41.80
CA ALA A 740 7.28 24.69 -42.84
C ALA A 740 7.21 23.19 -42.48
N SER A 741 8.08 22.69 -41.60
CA SER A 741 8.09 21.27 -41.25
C SER A 741 7.02 20.95 -40.19
N PRO A 742 6.19 19.90 -40.40
CA PRO A 742 5.27 19.43 -39.37
C PRO A 742 6.03 18.97 -38.11
N PRO A 743 5.50 19.17 -36.90
CA PRO A 743 6.21 18.87 -35.64
C PRO A 743 6.62 17.39 -35.44
N PHE A 744 6.05 16.47 -36.22
CA PHE A 744 6.38 15.05 -36.17
C PHE A 744 7.52 14.66 -37.13
N SER A 745 7.96 15.55 -38.02
CA SER A 745 8.89 15.23 -39.09
C SER A 745 10.34 15.25 -38.61
N LEU A 746 11.12 14.27 -39.05
CA LEU A 746 12.57 14.27 -38.93
C LEU A 746 13.19 14.49 -40.32
N SER A 747 14.48 14.81 -40.35
CA SER A 747 15.19 14.93 -41.62
C SER A 747 15.04 13.64 -42.45
N PRO A 748 14.65 13.73 -43.73
CA PRO A 748 14.49 12.54 -44.55
C PRO A 748 15.81 11.78 -44.73
N MET A 749 15.72 10.45 -44.72
CA MET A 749 16.83 9.57 -45.11
C MET A 749 18.10 9.70 -44.26
N VAL A 750 17.97 10.05 -42.96
CA VAL A 750 19.13 10.12 -42.05
C VAL A 750 19.93 8.81 -42.09
N ARG A 751 21.25 8.94 -42.24
CA ARG A 751 22.18 7.83 -42.47
C ARG A 751 22.81 7.31 -41.18
N TYR A 752 21.98 6.71 -40.31
CA TYR A 752 22.46 6.07 -39.07
C TYR A 752 23.49 4.95 -39.34
N ASP A 753 23.46 4.33 -40.51
CA ASP A 753 24.47 3.37 -40.95
C ASP A 753 25.87 4.01 -41.10
N GLN A 754 25.93 5.25 -41.56
CA GLN A 754 27.20 5.99 -41.64
C GLN A 754 27.67 6.46 -40.27
N MET A 755 26.73 6.78 -39.36
CA MET A 755 27.06 7.08 -37.97
C MET A 755 27.75 5.89 -37.29
N MET A 756 27.22 4.67 -37.44
CA MET A 756 27.86 3.47 -36.90
C MET A 756 29.28 3.26 -37.48
N LYS A 757 29.48 3.50 -38.79
CA LYS A 757 30.81 3.45 -39.42
C LYS A 757 31.77 4.49 -38.86
N ALA A 758 31.30 5.74 -38.70
CA ALA A 758 32.10 6.83 -38.18
C ALA A 758 32.57 6.56 -36.73
N LEU A 759 31.74 5.86 -35.95
CA LEU A 759 32.07 5.46 -34.57
C LEU A 759 32.99 4.23 -34.51
N GLY A 760 33.24 3.54 -35.64
CA GLY A 760 34.15 2.38 -35.74
C GLY A 760 33.48 1.01 -35.81
N GLY A 761 32.15 0.95 -35.94
CA GLY A 761 31.38 -0.28 -36.19
C GLY A 761 31.09 -0.51 -37.68
N GLU A 762 30.22 -1.48 -37.98
CA GLU A 762 29.78 -1.79 -39.36
C GLU A 762 28.37 -1.25 -39.63
N GLY A 763 28.16 -0.63 -40.79
CA GLY A 763 26.89 0.01 -41.13
C GLY A 763 26.35 -0.39 -42.51
N TYR A 764 25.05 -0.67 -42.59
CA TYR A 764 24.37 -1.06 -43.82
C TYR A 764 23.07 -0.25 -43.99
N LEU A 765 22.87 0.31 -45.18
CA LEU A 765 21.59 0.89 -45.59
C LEU A 765 20.76 -0.19 -46.29
N ALA A 766 19.48 -0.30 -45.95
CA ALA A 766 18.54 -1.20 -46.60
C ALA A 766 17.25 -0.45 -46.96
N MET A 767 16.88 -0.48 -48.23
CA MET A 767 15.63 0.08 -48.76
C MET A 767 14.69 -1.01 -49.27
N THR A 768 15.22 -2.22 -49.48
CA THR A 768 14.45 -3.37 -49.98
C THR A 768 14.47 -4.57 -49.02
N PRO A 769 13.48 -5.49 -49.09
CA PRO A 769 13.47 -6.73 -48.31
C PRO A 769 14.74 -7.59 -48.46
N ASP A 770 15.31 -7.65 -49.66
CA ASP A 770 16.52 -8.43 -49.95
C ASP A 770 17.77 -7.78 -49.35
N GLU A 771 17.82 -6.45 -49.31
CA GLU A 771 18.89 -5.70 -48.65
C GLU A 771 18.83 -5.85 -47.13
N ILE A 772 17.64 -5.86 -46.51
CA ILE A 772 17.49 -6.20 -45.08
C ILE A 772 18.08 -7.59 -44.86
N THR A 773 17.65 -8.56 -45.67
CA THR A 773 18.04 -9.96 -45.52
C THR A 773 19.55 -10.13 -45.63
N THR A 774 20.15 -9.49 -46.63
CA THR A 774 21.60 -9.57 -46.90
C THR A 774 22.41 -8.88 -45.81
N SER A 775 21.98 -7.70 -45.38
CA SER A 775 22.69 -6.89 -44.39
C SER A 775 22.59 -7.49 -42.99
N LEU A 776 21.40 -7.95 -42.59
CA LEU A 776 21.17 -8.53 -41.27
C LEU A 776 21.91 -9.85 -41.09
N ARG A 777 22.04 -10.69 -42.13
CA ARG A 777 22.90 -11.90 -42.08
C ARG A 777 24.35 -11.53 -41.77
N LYS A 778 24.93 -10.55 -42.48
CA LYS A 778 26.29 -10.08 -42.21
C LYS A 778 26.46 -9.60 -40.76
N CYS A 779 25.49 -8.83 -40.27
CA CYS A 779 25.49 -8.34 -38.88
C CYS A 779 25.39 -9.46 -37.84
N LEU A 780 24.60 -10.51 -38.13
CA LEU A 780 24.44 -11.64 -37.24
C LEU A 780 25.64 -12.58 -37.26
N ASP A 781 26.32 -12.72 -38.41
CA ASP A 781 27.51 -13.55 -38.57
C ASP A 781 28.74 -12.93 -37.88
N ASP A 782 28.87 -11.60 -37.87
CA ASP A 782 29.92 -10.91 -37.10
C ASP A 782 29.61 -10.90 -35.59
N LYS A 783 30.33 -11.76 -34.86
CA LYS A 783 30.19 -11.89 -33.41
C LYS A 783 31.11 -10.96 -32.62
N VAL A 784 31.88 -10.10 -33.28
CA VAL A 784 32.95 -9.30 -32.67
C VAL A 784 32.62 -7.81 -32.72
N LYS A 785 32.24 -7.29 -33.89
CA LYS A 785 31.95 -5.86 -34.03
C LYS A 785 30.46 -5.56 -33.81
N PRO A 786 30.11 -4.41 -33.21
CA PRO A 786 28.76 -3.90 -33.32
C PRO A 786 28.44 -3.51 -34.76
N SER A 787 27.18 -3.63 -35.12
CA SER A 787 26.71 -3.33 -36.47
C SER A 787 25.33 -2.68 -36.46
N LEU A 788 25.00 -1.94 -37.52
CA LEU A 788 23.71 -1.27 -37.69
C LEU A 788 23.15 -1.48 -39.10
N VAL A 789 21.88 -1.88 -39.19
CA VAL A 789 21.09 -1.86 -40.42
C VAL A 789 20.08 -0.72 -40.34
N ASN A 790 20.24 0.30 -41.18
CA ASN A 790 19.31 1.42 -41.30
C ASN A 790 18.28 1.07 -42.38
N VAL A 791 17.07 0.74 -41.96
CA VAL A 791 15.99 0.25 -42.81
C VAL A 791 15.05 1.41 -43.14
N ILE A 792 15.10 1.87 -44.38
CA ILE A 792 14.22 2.94 -44.86
C ILE A 792 12.84 2.35 -45.17
N ILE A 793 11.80 2.94 -44.58
CA ILE A 793 10.40 2.62 -44.81
C ILE A 793 9.62 3.88 -45.20
N ARG A 794 8.39 3.73 -45.68
CA ARG A 794 7.57 4.89 -46.10
C ARG A 794 7.20 5.77 -44.92
N GLY A 795 7.14 7.08 -45.15
CA GLY A 795 6.71 8.06 -44.14
C GLY A 795 5.28 7.83 -43.66
N ASP A 796 4.39 7.39 -44.55
CA ASP A 796 2.99 7.08 -44.25
C ASP A 796 2.77 5.68 -43.66
N ALA A 797 3.83 4.86 -43.54
CA ALA A 797 3.72 3.51 -42.99
C ALA A 797 3.17 3.58 -41.57
N ALA A 798 2.06 2.89 -41.34
CA ALA A 798 1.34 2.95 -40.08
C ALA A 798 0.93 1.55 -39.60
N ARG A 799 0.52 1.49 -38.33
CA ARG A 799 -0.11 0.29 -37.77
C ARG A 799 -1.43 0.00 -38.50
N LYS A 800 -1.77 -1.29 -38.65
CA LYS A 800 -3.10 -1.68 -39.13
C LYS A 800 -4.20 -1.06 -38.27
N GLN A 801 -5.27 -0.59 -38.91
CA GLN A 801 -6.42 -0.01 -38.21
C GLN A 801 -6.99 -1.00 -37.19
N GLN A 802 -7.33 -0.51 -36.01
CA GLN A 802 -7.90 -1.30 -34.91
C GLN A 802 -9.26 -0.74 -34.52
N ASP A 803 -10.29 -1.57 -34.55
CA ASP A 803 -11.62 -1.22 -34.05
C ASP A 803 -11.64 -1.38 -32.53
N PHE A 804 -11.40 -0.29 -31.81
CA PHE A 804 -11.51 -0.25 -30.35
C PHE A 804 -12.81 0.45 -29.92
N ASN A 805 -13.88 -0.30 -29.72
CA ASN A 805 -15.12 0.27 -29.16
C ASN A 805 -15.00 0.67 -27.66
N TRP A 806 -13.87 0.39 -27.00
CA TRP A 806 -13.75 0.50 -25.53
C TRP A 806 -12.51 1.28 -25.03
N LEU A 807 -11.60 1.70 -25.91
CA LEU A 807 -10.38 2.46 -25.52
C LEU A 807 -10.39 3.94 -25.96
N THR A 808 -11.33 4.36 -26.81
CA THR A 808 -11.54 5.77 -27.14
C THR A 808 -13.04 6.08 -27.18
N ARG A 809 -13.55 6.79 -26.17
CA ARG A 809 -14.68 7.71 -26.40
C ARG A 809 -14.11 8.96 -27.06
N SER A 810 -13.90 8.91 -28.37
CA SER A 810 -13.72 10.12 -29.18
C SER A 810 -14.67 10.09 -30.37
N SER A 811 -15.49 11.15 -30.44
CA SER A 811 -16.35 11.62 -31.54
C SER A 811 -17.48 10.71 -32.06
N LYS A 812 -18.61 10.73 -31.35
CA LYS A 812 -19.87 11.24 -31.94
C LYS A 812 -20.17 12.59 -31.31
N LEU A 813 -19.48 13.62 -31.79
CA LEU A 813 -19.85 15.02 -31.75
C LEU A 813 -19.36 15.61 -33.08
#